data_AF-A0A9P1DS15-F1
#
_entry.id   AF-A0A9P1DS15-F1
#
_cell.length_a   1.000
_cell.length_b   1.000
_cell.length_c   1.000
_cell.angle_alpha   90.00
_cell.angle_beta   90.00
_cell.angle_gamma   90.00
#
_symmetry.space_group_name_H-M   'P 1'
#
loop_
_entity.id
_entity.type
_entity.pdbx_description
1 polymer ?
#
loop_
_entity_poly.entity_id
_entity_poly.type
_entity_poly.pdbx_seq_one_letter_code
_entity_poly.pdbx_strand_id
1 'polypeptide(L)'
;MAGRMGGYAPLPGKFRLIFADASISGGSIMQMMDLPKPLTLAKVAATLESNPIFKFQDLCDQRGVKAVDVDLRLQGLDGNRRSPLHTDQDIETFLHGLQTSKIPVIEAQLPNDNTMAIASELQASAPSRRHRGRDPRDQIEELEDANDKLSRATDRVERRLAELERQIATTDERTERSVGIARREMMTFLEQSVNETNQKVAALKEDDAAILKELDVVRQHSVSVEQKDLKHHKEILEQLDAFARRVDEQFDEANRCLDQLKEEDARIDAEAQEIKSDHSGQLEAQLEELRRLEEEKVNISVWQSEGDAMVGRITKDVELLKEDLTKEIADINGKFKTECDSTVQRFQKEMSEREAGDKDLGRIMSETTQRLDTQLAKMDKDTQASFQAAKDALQETNKKLQESIDTQVSELAGQTEKHFDQLEHTVDHKDEKVHKRVDELTGKCEATFQSIAERLEAMVQEERDRLGQLNQDLTENLIKARADLYANVERVRSDYEQDAARLDSDLADLHMKYDVTKQEINFFQSKLKDQREWTERCLAESSTATRAAALDSQEGLAATTKMLHALRDDAVSFREKMAKYISILQHSSDQQGEAINSLEINRTRMRAELDALVADHKAYTTDMDDWADDVRVKVERLFRAMEPTQVEWRIEKAVQKAKELRKPLAVKSPTFGIRGIREGHLEFFPDGHNMSPEGKACVRLFLPPQAHIRYQCWVGKSSEGPRERTPGDNLSVDMYLTDWEEQVTDDGAVPVVLEVLRDYNNDDSSLSREIRVNSA
;
A
#
# COMPACT_ATOMS: atom_id res chain seq x y z
N MET A 1 -65.88 15.38 -10.65
CA MET A 1 -66.20 13.98 -10.34
C MET A 1 -65.45 13.59 -9.08
N ALA A 2 -66.16 13.42 -7.97
CA ALA A 2 -65.58 13.09 -6.67
C ALA A 2 -65.31 11.58 -6.59
N GLY A 3 -64.05 11.19 -6.47
CA GLY A 3 -63.65 9.80 -6.24
C GLY A 3 -63.81 9.43 -4.76
N ARG A 4 -64.84 8.64 -4.43
CA ARG A 4 -64.95 7.94 -3.15
C ARG A 4 -63.84 6.89 -3.06
N MET A 5 -62.87 7.09 -2.19
CA MET A 5 -61.94 6.03 -1.79
C MET A 5 -62.69 4.96 -0.98
N GLY A 6 -62.40 3.70 -1.30
CA GLY A 6 -63.10 2.52 -0.82
C GLY A 6 -63.06 2.38 0.70
N GLY A 7 -64.23 2.13 1.28
CA GLY A 7 -64.35 1.71 2.68
C GLY A 7 -63.76 0.31 2.86
N TYR A 8 -62.85 0.18 3.81
CA TYR A 8 -62.34 -1.10 4.27
C TYR A 8 -63.49 -1.91 4.86
N ALA A 9 -63.79 -3.08 4.27
CA ALA A 9 -64.77 -4.00 4.83
C ALA A 9 -64.22 -4.62 6.14
N PRO A 10 -64.90 -4.47 7.29
CA PRO A 10 -64.45 -5.04 8.55
C PRO A 10 -64.48 -6.58 8.51
N LEU A 11 -63.55 -7.22 9.21
CA LEU A 11 -63.51 -8.68 9.39
C LEU A 11 -64.85 -9.15 9.98
N PRO A 12 -65.60 -10.05 9.33
CA PRO A 12 -66.94 -10.38 9.76
C PRO A 12 -66.89 -11.24 11.04
N GLY A 13 -67.41 -10.69 12.14
CA GLY A 13 -67.91 -11.50 13.26
C GLY A 13 -67.11 -11.52 14.55
N LYS A 14 -66.18 -10.60 14.81
CA LYS A 14 -65.51 -10.49 16.13
C LYS A 14 -65.50 -9.06 16.67
N PHE A 15 -65.57 -8.91 17.98
CA PHE A 15 -65.38 -7.64 18.68
C PHE A 15 -64.51 -7.82 19.93
N ARG A 16 -63.94 -6.74 20.42
CA ARG A 16 -63.11 -6.71 21.61
C ARG A 16 -63.90 -6.10 22.75
N LEU A 17 -64.01 -6.81 23.86
CA LEU A 17 -64.63 -6.30 25.08
C LEU A 17 -63.51 -5.98 26.09
N ILE A 18 -63.47 -4.73 26.53
CA ILE A 18 -62.57 -4.26 27.59
C ILE A 18 -63.42 -4.01 28.82
N PHE A 19 -63.09 -4.61 29.94
CA PHE A 19 -63.67 -4.27 31.23
C PHE A 19 -62.64 -3.49 32.03
N ALA A 20 -62.93 -2.22 32.31
CA ALA A 20 -62.02 -1.32 33.01
C ALA A 20 -62.60 -0.94 34.36
N ASP A 21 -61.87 -1.24 35.43
CA ASP A 21 -62.23 -0.91 36.80
C ASP A 21 -60.98 -0.60 37.62
N ALA A 22 -61.08 0.38 38.52
CA ALA A 22 -59.96 0.81 39.37
C ALA A 22 -59.48 -0.29 40.33
N SER A 23 -60.31 -1.29 40.63
CA SER A 23 -59.95 -2.43 41.49
C SER A 23 -59.24 -3.58 40.77
N ILE A 24 -59.14 -3.53 39.43
CA ILE A 24 -58.44 -4.54 38.64
C ILE A 24 -56.95 -4.21 38.58
N SER A 25 -56.10 -5.17 38.99
CA SER A 25 -54.64 -5.09 38.85
C SER A 25 -54.24 -4.95 37.37
N GLY A 26 -53.77 -3.76 36.98
CA GLY A 26 -53.47 -3.41 35.57
C GLY A 26 -54.53 -2.51 34.90
N GLY A 27 -55.58 -2.10 35.63
CA GLY A 27 -56.56 -1.08 35.23
C GLY A 27 -57.62 -1.53 34.23
N SER A 28 -57.38 -2.59 33.45
CA SER A 28 -58.40 -3.18 32.56
C SER A 28 -58.09 -4.63 32.18
N ILE A 29 -59.12 -5.41 31.90
CA ILE A 29 -59.03 -6.76 31.31
C ILE A 29 -59.64 -6.71 29.92
N MET A 30 -58.96 -7.28 28.93
CA MET A 30 -59.39 -7.26 27.53
C MET A 30 -59.56 -8.68 26.99
N GLN A 31 -60.68 -8.95 26.32
CA GLN A 31 -60.91 -10.21 25.63
C GLN A 31 -61.54 -10.02 24.25
N MET A 32 -61.11 -10.85 23.30
CA MET A 32 -61.72 -10.94 21.97
C MET A 32 -62.88 -11.92 22.01
N MET A 33 -64.05 -11.48 21.54
CA MET A 33 -65.29 -12.23 21.52
C MET A 33 -65.83 -12.33 20.09
N ASP A 34 -66.57 -13.40 19.80
CA ASP A 34 -67.35 -13.47 18.57
C ASP A 34 -68.55 -12.52 18.68
N LEU A 35 -68.93 -11.88 17.58
CA LEU A 35 -69.98 -10.86 17.50
C LEU A 35 -71.33 -11.53 17.22
N PRO A 36 -72.16 -11.82 18.24
CA PRO A 36 -73.52 -12.33 18.01
C PRO A 36 -74.36 -11.25 17.32
N LYS A 37 -75.07 -11.61 16.24
CA LYS A 37 -76.02 -10.70 15.59
C LYS A 37 -77.46 -11.01 16.04
N PRO A 38 -78.22 -10.07 16.66
CA PRO A 38 -77.81 -8.72 17.11
C PRO A 38 -77.11 -8.74 18.49
N LEU A 39 -76.15 -7.83 18.67
CA LEU A 39 -75.46 -7.57 19.94
C LEU A 39 -76.25 -6.50 20.71
N THR A 40 -76.75 -6.86 21.89
CA THR A 40 -77.53 -5.97 22.76
C THR A 40 -76.75 -5.67 24.05
N LEU A 41 -77.06 -4.58 24.73
CA LEU A 41 -76.49 -4.20 26.02
C LEU A 41 -76.61 -5.35 27.03
N ALA A 42 -77.78 -6.00 27.06
CA ALA A 42 -78.04 -7.16 27.91
C ALA A 42 -77.09 -8.34 27.62
N LYS A 43 -76.73 -8.57 26.35
CA LYS A 43 -75.77 -9.64 25.98
C LYS A 43 -74.35 -9.25 26.37
N VAL A 44 -73.97 -7.97 26.28
CA VAL A 44 -72.65 -7.50 26.74
C VAL A 44 -72.53 -7.68 28.26
N ALA A 45 -73.56 -7.31 29.03
CA ALA A 45 -73.62 -7.55 30.47
C ALA A 45 -73.56 -9.05 30.81
N ALA A 46 -74.38 -9.88 30.15
CA ALA A 46 -74.36 -11.33 30.34
C ALA A 46 -73.00 -11.97 29.97
N THR A 47 -72.27 -11.37 29.03
CA THR A 47 -70.92 -11.83 28.65
C THR A 47 -69.89 -11.50 29.71
N LEU A 48 -70.02 -10.36 30.40
CA LEU A 48 -69.17 -10.02 31.55
C LEU A 48 -69.44 -10.95 32.73
N GLU A 49 -70.71 -11.28 32.98
CA GLU A 49 -71.10 -12.22 34.05
C GLU A 49 -70.67 -13.66 33.77
N SER A 50 -70.90 -14.16 32.56
CA SER A 50 -70.68 -15.59 32.23
C SER A 50 -69.22 -15.96 31.96
N ASN A 51 -68.37 -14.98 31.66
CA ASN A 51 -67.00 -15.25 31.27
C ASN A 51 -66.05 -15.13 32.48
N PRO A 52 -65.46 -16.25 32.94
CA PRO A 52 -64.70 -16.31 34.20
C PRO A 52 -63.43 -15.46 34.19
N ILE A 53 -62.97 -15.01 33.02
CA ILE A 53 -61.77 -14.18 32.87
C ILE A 53 -61.99 -12.78 33.47
N PHE A 54 -63.20 -12.23 33.38
CA PHE A 54 -63.49 -10.89 33.91
C PHE A 54 -63.72 -10.88 35.42
N LYS A 55 -63.99 -12.04 36.04
CA LYS A 55 -64.32 -12.17 37.47
C LYS A 55 -65.37 -11.16 37.93
N PHE A 56 -66.36 -10.87 37.07
CA PHE A 56 -67.30 -9.77 37.26
C PHE A 56 -68.13 -9.93 38.54
N GLN A 57 -68.54 -11.16 38.88
CA GLN A 57 -69.25 -11.45 40.12
C GLN A 57 -68.40 -11.15 41.36
N ASP A 58 -67.14 -11.58 41.38
CA ASP A 58 -66.21 -11.32 42.51
C ASP A 58 -66.01 -9.81 42.72
N LEU A 59 -66.00 -9.03 41.64
CA LEU A 59 -65.84 -7.57 41.68
C LEU A 59 -67.13 -6.86 42.14
N CYS A 60 -68.30 -7.35 41.71
CA CYS A 60 -69.59 -6.87 42.21
C CYS A 60 -69.73 -7.16 43.72
N ASP A 61 -69.34 -8.34 44.16
CA ASP A 61 -69.38 -8.75 45.56
C ASP A 61 -68.40 -7.92 46.42
N GLN A 62 -67.21 -7.61 45.90
CA GLN A 62 -66.25 -6.71 46.57
C GLN A 62 -66.77 -5.27 46.74
N ARG A 63 -67.61 -4.79 45.80
CA ARG A 63 -68.26 -3.47 45.89
C ARG A 63 -69.62 -3.50 46.60
N GLY A 64 -70.09 -4.67 47.02
CA GLY A 64 -71.38 -4.83 47.70
C GLY A 64 -72.60 -4.59 46.81
N VAL A 65 -72.45 -4.66 45.49
CA VAL A 65 -73.54 -4.48 44.51
C VAL A 65 -73.92 -5.83 43.92
N LYS A 66 -75.21 -6.14 43.81
CA LYS A 66 -75.64 -7.37 43.13
C LYS A 66 -75.47 -7.20 41.63
N ALA A 67 -74.80 -8.15 40.95
CA ALA A 67 -74.51 -8.11 39.52
C ALA A 67 -75.73 -7.73 38.63
N VAL A 68 -76.92 -8.17 39.02
CA VAL A 68 -78.19 -7.93 38.30
C VAL A 68 -78.64 -6.46 38.29
N ASP A 69 -78.19 -5.63 39.24
CA ASP A 69 -78.61 -4.22 39.40
C ASP A 69 -77.51 -3.21 39.00
N VAL A 70 -76.45 -3.67 38.34
CA VAL A 70 -75.30 -2.82 37.99
C VAL A 70 -75.56 -2.04 36.69
N ASP A 71 -75.67 -0.72 36.80
CA ASP A 71 -75.79 0.16 35.63
C ASP A 71 -74.40 0.40 34.99
N LEU A 72 -74.06 -0.43 34.00
CA LEU A 72 -72.76 -0.40 33.34
C LEU A 72 -72.64 0.77 32.37
N ARG A 73 -71.56 1.56 32.49
CA ARG A 73 -71.25 2.59 31.51
C ARG A 73 -70.51 1.96 30.33
N LEU A 74 -71.19 1.84 29.20
CA LEU A 74 -70.64 1.26 27.98
C LEU A 74 -70.18 2.35 27.00
N GLN A 75 -69.00 2.15 26.42
CA GLN A 75 -68.39 3.08 25.47
C GLN A 75 -67.74 2.33 24.31
N GLY A 76 -68.13 2.64 23.08
CA GLY A 76 -67.48 2.14 21.87
C GLY A 76 -66.20 2.91 21.59
N LEU A 77 -65.09 2.20 21.38
CA LEU A 77 -63.80 2.77 20.98
C LEU A 77 -63.51 2.41 19.52
N ASP A 78 -63.36 3.45 18.70
CA ASP A 78 -62.94 3.36 17.30
C ASP A 78 -61.73 4.29 17.10
N GLY A 79 -60.53 3.74 17.32
CA GLY A 79 -59.30 4.53 17.38
C GLY A 79 -59.35 5.55 18.53
N ASN A 80 -59.24 6.84 18.22
CA ASN A 80 -59.36 7.92 19.21
C ASN A 80 -60.82 8.34 19.46
N ARG A 81 -61.78 7.86 18.66
CA ARG A 81 -63.19 8.19 18.80
C ARG A 81 -63.81 7.32 19.89
N ARG A 82 -64.37 7.97 20.90
CA ARG A 82 -65.13 7.33 21.97
C ARG A 82 -66.61 7.68 21.83
N SER A 83 -67.48 6.68 21.68
CA SER A 83 -68.93 6.87 21.53
C SER A 83 -69.66 6.23 22.71
N PRO A 84 -70.39 6.99 23.54
CA PRO A 84 -71.16 6.39 24.62
C PRO A 84 -72.29 5.52 24.05
N LEU A 85 -72.52 4.35 24.65
CA LEU A 85 -73.51 3.37 24.20
C LEU A 85 -74.57 3.23 25.29
N HIS A 86 -75.70 3.93 25.12
CA HIS A 86 -76.78 3.96 26.11
C HIS A 86 -77.96 3.07 25.73
N THR A 87 -78.12 2.79 24.44
CA THR A 87 -79.19 1.95 23.89
C THR A 87 -78.65 0.88 22.95
N ASP A 88 -79.41 -0.19 22.72
CA ASP A 88 -79.05 -1.21 21.72
C ASP A 88 -78.86 -0.61 20.32
N GLN A 89 -79.60 0.45 20.01
CA GLN A 89 -79.50 1.19 18.75
C GLN A 89 -78.19 1.98 18.65
N ASP A 90 -77.63 2.44 19.77
CA ASP A 90 -76.31 3.08 19.79
C ASP A 90 -75.19 2.07 19.49
N ILE A 91 -75.31 0.83 19.99
CA ILE A 91 -74.37 -0.26 19.66
C ILE A 91 -74.43 -0.53 18.16
N GLU A 92 -75.62 -0.69 17.59
CA GLU A 92 -75.79 -0.97 16.16
C GLU A 92 -75.22 0.19 15.31
N THR A 93 -75.53 1.43 15.69
CA THR A 93 -75.02 2.64 15.01
C THR A 93 -73.49 2.73 15.11
N PHE A 94 -72.91 2.38 16.26
CA PHE A 94 -71.47 2.36 16.46
C PHE A 94 -70.79 1.28 15.62
N LEU A 95 -71.31 0.05 15.62
CA LEU A 95 -70.75 -1.07 14.86
C LEU A 95 -70.82 -0.82 13.34
N HIS A 96 -71.86 -0.13 12.85
CA HIS A 96 -71.98 0.29 11.46
C HIS A 96 -71.18 1.55 11.11
N GLY A 97 -70.77 2.33 12.12
CA GLY A 97 -70.09 3.62 11.99
C GLY A 97 -68.58 3.59 12.21
N LEU A 98 -67.95 2.41 12.22
CA LEU A 98 -66.50 2.25 12.39
C LEU A 98 -65.75 2.82 11.18
N GLN A 99 -64.79 3.71 11.44
CA GLN A 99 -63.98 4.37 10.42
C GLN A 99 -62.50 3.99 10.51
N THR A 100 -61.99 3.66 11.70
CA THR A 100 -60.55 3.55 11.93
C THR A 100 -60.09 2.18 12.42
N SER A 101 -60.91 1.48 13.20
CA SER A 101 -60.59 0.20 13.81
C SER A 101 -61.17 -0.95 12.98
N LYS A 102 -60.32 -1.94 12.68
CA LYS A 102 -60.71 -3.17 11.95
C LYS A 102 -61.61 -4.10 12.78
N ILE A 103 -61.56 -3.95 14.11
CA ILE A 103 -62.31 -4.74 15.09
C ILE A 103 -62.97 -3.76 16.04
N PRO A 104 -64.31 -3.77 16.18
CA PRO A 104 -65.02 -2.93 17.14
C PRO A 104 -64.54 -3.23 18.55
N VAL A 105 -64.25 -2.18 19.30
CA VAL A 105 -63.91 -2.29 20.72
C VAL A 105 -65.04 -1.68 21.54
N ILE A 106 -65.54 -2.41 22.52
CA ILE A 106 -66.52 -1.93 23.50
C ILE A 106 -65.84 -1.98 24.86
N GLU A 107 -65.80 -0.84 25.53
CA GLU A 107 -65.29 -0.67 26.88
C GLU A 107 -66.47 -0.59 27.86
N ALA A 108 -66.45 -1.42 28.90
CA ALA A 108 -67.42 -1.45 29.97
C ALA A 108 -66.77 -1.01 31.29
N GLN A 109 -67.40 -0.05 31.95
CA GLN A 109 -66.93 0.52 33.21
C GLN A 109 -68.03 0.49 34.27
N LEU A 110 -67.66 0.17 35.51
CA LEU A 110 -68.53 0.36 36.66
C LEU A 110 -68.57 1.86 37.03
N PRO A 111 -69.75 2.43 37.31
CA PRO A 111 -69.84 3.81 37.80
C PRO A 111 -69.09 3.94 39.13
N ASN A 112 -68.22 4.94 39.23
CA ASN A 112 -67.49 5.23 40.48
C ASN A 112 -68.43 5.97 41.45
N ASP A 113 -68.51 5.50 42.69
CA ASP A 113 -69.43 5.99 43.73
C ASP A 113 -69.33 7.49 44.05
N ASN A 114 -68.25 8.17 43.66
CA ASN A 114 -68.09 9.60 43.88
C ASN A 114 -68.98 10.50 43.00
N THR A 115 -69.65 9.96 41.98
CA THR A 115 -70.48 10.77 41.06
C THR A 115 -72.00 10.69 41.30
N MET A 116 -72.47 9.77 42.16
CA MET A 116 -73.91 9.63 42.44
C MET A 116 -74.45 10.64 43.47
N ALA A 117 -73.59 11.33 44.23
CA ALA A 117 -74.04 12.27 45.27
C ALA A 117 -74.41 13.67 44.75
N ILE A 118 -74.06 14.04 43.51
CA ILE A 118 -74.22 15.43 43.02
C ILE A 118 -75.38 15.57 42.02
N ALA A 119 -75.88 14.46 41.46
CA ALA A 119 -76.93 14.49 40.43
C ALA A 119 -78.37 14.47 40.98
N SER A 120 -78.57 14.24 42.29
CA SER A 120 -79.92 14.10 42.88
C SER A 120 -80.47 15.37 43.55
N GLU A 121 -79.67 16.43 43.73
CA GLU A 121 -80.09 17.65 44.45
C GLU A 121 -80.54 18.84 43.57
N LEU A 122 -80.52 18.71 42.24
CA LEU A 122 -80.79 19.83 41.30
C LEU A 122 -82.15 19.77 40.58
N GLN A 123 -83.09 18.91 40.99
CA GLN A 123 -84.38 18.73 40.32
C GLN A 123 -85.64 18.86 41.20
N ALA A 124 -85.60 19.65 42.28
CA ALA A 124 -86.83 19.99 43.01
C ALA A 124 -86.79 21.39 43.63
N SER A 125 -87.11 22.43 42.85
CA SER A 125 -87.78 23.63 43.39
C SER A 125 -88.29 24.54 42.27
N ALA A 126 -89.50 24.22 41.79
CA ALA A 126 -90.36 25.21 41.15
C ALA A 126 -91.19 25.96 42.22
N PRO A 127 -91.66 27.19 41.93
CA PRO A 127 -91.92 28.21 42.93
C PRO A 127 -93.37 28.21 43.44
N SER A 128 -93.57 28.47 44.74
CA SER A 128 -94.90 28.78 45.28
C SER A 128 -94.86 29.90 46.33
N ARG A 129 -95.33 31.07 45.89
CA ARG A 129 -96.18 32.07 46.57
C ARG A 129 -96.02 32.37 48.08
N ARG A 130 -95.55 33.61 48.33
CA ARG A 130 -96.10 34.69 49.21
C ARG A 130 -96.76 34.30 50.56
N HIS A 131 -96.19 34.79 51.67
CA HIS A 131 -96.86 35.64 52.70
C HIS A 131 -95.81 36.22 53.68
N ARG A 132 -95.61 37.54 53.69
CA ARG A 132 -96.14 38.53 54.66
C ARG A 132 -95.69 38.32 56.12
N GLY A 133 -94.60 39.01 56.47
CA GLY A 133 -94.37 39.85 57.66
C GLY A 133 -94.58 39.28 59.06
N ARG A 134 -93.53 39.31 59.89
CA ARG A 134 -93.57 39.73 61.30
C ARG A 134 -92.17 39.78 61.96
N ASP A 135 -92.05 40.80 62.81
CA ASP A 135 -91.13 41.14 63.92
C ASP A 135 -89.60 40.82 63.95
N PRO A 136 -88.76 41.80 64.38
CA PRO A 136 -87.29 41.71 64.44
C PRO A 136 -86.72 40.90 65.62
N ARG A 137 -87.50 39.99 66.24
CA ARG A 137 -87.01 39.06 67.28
C ARG A 137 -86.66 37.68 66.76
N ASP A 138 -87.13 37.29 65.57
CA ASP A 138 -86.88 35.97 64.97
C ASP A 138 -85.59 35.94 64.12
N GLN A 139 -85.05 37.09 63.71
CA GLN A 139 -83.78 37.15 62.94
C GLN A 139 -82.55 36.72 63.74
N ILE A 140 -82.57 36.89 65.06
CA ILE A 140 -81.46 36.45 65.92
C ILE A 140 -81.47 34.93 66.04
N GLU A 141 -82.66 34.32 66.19
CA GLU A 141 -82.82 32.86 66.25
C GLU A 141 -82.48 32.20 64.89
N GLU A 142 -82.84 32.82 63.76
CA GLU A 142 -82.39 32.35 62.43
C GLU A 142 -80.86 32.47 62.23
N LEU A 143 -80.23 33.53 62.76
CA LEU A 143 -78.79 33.69 62.69
C LEU A 143 -78.06 32.74 63.64
N GLU A 144 -78.62 32.44 64.82
CA GLU A 144 -78.12 31.42 65.73
C GLU A 144 -78.23 30.03 65.11
N ASP A 145 -79.37 29.69 64.49
CA ASP A 145 -79.55 28.44 63.74
C ASP A 145 -78.62 28.34 62.53
N ALA A 146 -78.39 29.46 61.83
CA ALA A 146 -77.44 29.51 60.71
C ALA A 146 -75.99 29.35 61.19
N ASN A 147 -75.65 29.93 62.34
CA ASN A 147 -74.34 29.81 62.96
C ASN A 147 -74.09 28.41 63.53
N ASP A 148 -75.13 27.76 64.06
CA ASP A 148 -75.09 26.35 64.48
C ASP A 148 -74.94 25.42 63.28
N LYS A 149 -75.63 25.71 62.17
CA LYS A 149 -75.45 24.96 60.91
C LYS A 149 -74.05 25.15 60.32
N LEU A 150 -73.52 26.37 60.38
CA LEU A 150 -72.15 26.69 59.97
C LEU A 150 -71.13 25.98 60.86
N SER A 151 -71.27 26.02 62.18
CA SER A 151 -70.40 25.32 63.12
C SER A 151 -70.40 23.81 62.87
N ARG A 152 -71.58 23.20 62.67
CA ARG A 152 -71.68 21.77 62.29
C ARG A 152 -71.13 21.46 60.90
N ALA A 153 -71.12 22.43 59.98
CA ALA A 153 -70.49 22.27 58.67
C ALA A 153 -68.96 22.35 58.81
N THR A 154 -68.45 23.30 59.60
CA THR A 154 -67.03 23.42 59.93
C THR A 154 -66.51 22.17 60.63
N ASP A 155 -67.21 21.65 61.65
CA ASP A 155 -66.85 20.39 62.32
C ASP A 155 -66.80 19.18 61.37
N ARG A 156 -67.63 19.18 60.32
CA ARG A 156 -67.64 18.14 59.29
C ARG A 156 -66.47 18.30 58.32
N VAL A 157 -66.10 19.54 57.98
CA VAL A 157 -64.93 19.84 57.16
C VAL A 157 -63.65 19.51 57.91
N GLU A 158 -63.54 19.88 59.19
CA GLU A 158 -62.40 19.54 60.04
C GLU A 158 -62.21 18.03 60.18
N ARG A 159 -63.30 17.27 60.39
CA ARG A 159 -63.25 15.80 60.39
C ARG A 159 -62.82 15.21 59.05
N ARG A 160 -63.25 15.81 57.93
CA ARG A 160 -62.81 15.37 56.60
C ARG A 160 -61.35 15.70 56.32
N LEU A 161 -60.88 16.87 56.77
CA LEU A 161 -59.47 17.26 56.67
C LEU A 161 -58.59 16.31 57.50
N ALA A 162 -58.98 16.00 58.74
CA ALA A 162 -58.26 15.04 59.57
C ALA A 162 -58.21 13.63 58.95
N GLU A 163 -59.30 13.20 58.29
CA GLU A 163 -59.33 11.92 57.58
C GLU A 163 -58.46 11.95 56.31
N LEU A 164 -58.43 13.06 55.56
CA LEU A 164 -57.55 13.23 54.41
C LEU A 164 -56.08 13.26 54.83
N GLU A 165 -55.73 13.95 55.92
CA GLU A 165 -54.38 13.94 56.48
C GLU A 165 -53.96 12.52 56.88
N ARG A 166 -54.89 11.75 57.47
CA ARG A 166 -54.64 10.35 57.80
C ARG A 166 -54.43 9.50 56.54
N GLN A 167 -55.22 9.72 55.50
CA GLN A 167 -55.06 9.02 54.22
C GLN A 167 -53.72 9.36 53.55
N ILE A 168 -53.32 10.63 53.55
CA ILE A 168 -52.02 11.10 53.03
C ILE A 168 -50.89 10.42 53.80
N ALA A 169 -50.94 10.39 55.13
CA ALA A 169 -49.93 9.70 55.93
C ALA A 169 -49.86 8.19 55.60
N THR A 170 -51.00 7.52 55.40
CA THR A 170 -51.00 6.11 54.99
C THR A 170 -50.49 5.88 53.57
N THR A 171 -50.71 6.82 52.64
CA THR A 171 -50.16 6.73 51.29
C THR A 171 -48.66 6.96 51.30
N ASP A 172 -48.17 7.90 52.11
CA ASP A 172 -46.74 8.17 52.26
C ASP A 172 -46.00 6.98 52.85
N GLU A 173 -46.57 6.31 53.86
CA GLU A 173 -45.98 5.07 54.37
C GLU A 173 -45.95 3.95 53.31
N ARG A 174 -46.96 3.86 52.43
CA ARG A 174 -47.01 2.85 51.37
C ARG A 174 -46.04 3.16 50.23
N THR A 175 -45.88 4.44 49.87
CA THR A 175 -44.90 4.86 48.86
C THR A 175 -43.49 4.66 49.40
N GLU A 176 -43.22 5.00 50.66
CA GLU A 176 -41.92 4.78 51.29
C GLU A 176 -41.55 3.29 51.36
N ARG A 177 -42.51 2.41 51.69
CA ARG A 177 -42.30 0.95 51.63
C ARG A 177 -42.01 0.47 50.21
N SER A 178 -42.76 0.95 49.22
CA SER A 178 -42.56 0.59 47.80
C SER A 178 -41.19 1.04 47.29
N VAL A 179 -40.79 2.28 47.59
CA VAL A 179 -39.47 2.83 47.27
C VAL A 179 -38.37 2.06 48.00
N GLY A 180 -38.59 1.67 49.25
CA GLY A 180 -37.65 0.84 50.01
C GLY A 180 -37.48 -0.59 49.47
N ILE A 181 -38.50 -1.15 48.82
CA ILE A 181 -38.40 -2.43 48.10
C ILE A 181 -37.63 -2.24 46.79
N ALA A 182 -38.03 -1.27 45.96
CA ALA A 182 -37.36 -0.98 44.69
C ALA A 182 -35.88 -0.64 44.87
N ARG A 183 -35.52 0.12 45.91
CA ARG A 183 -34.13 0.44 46.25
C ARG A 183 -33.34 -0.81 46.62
N ARG A 184 -33.93 -1.74 47.37
CA ARG A 184 -33.25 -3.01 47.72
C ARG A 184 -33.04 -3.88 46.50
N GLU A 185 -34.06 -4.03 45.65
CA GLU A 185 -33.98 -4.80 44.40
C GLU A 185 -32.89 -4.24 43.47
N MET A 186 -32.85 -2.91 43.31
CA MET A 186 -31.81 -2.24 42.51
C MET A 186 -30.40 -2.44 43.08
N MET A 187 -30.24 -2.41 44.41
CA MET A 187 -28.95 -2.68 45.05
C MET A 187 -28.52 -4.14 44.85
N THR A 188 -29.42 -5.11 45.00
CA THR A 188 -29.10 -6.53 44.71
C THR A 188 -28.73 -6.75 43.24
N PHE A 189 -29.42 -6.10 42.32
CA PHE A 189 -29.09 -6.18 40.89
C PHE A 189 -27.71 -5.58 40.60
N LEU A 190 -27.39 -4.44 41.22
CA LEU A 190 -26.09 -3.80 41.07
C LEU A 190 -24.97 -4.66 41.67
N GLU A 191 -25.18 -5.27 42.84
CA GLU A 191 -24.24 -6.23 43.44
C GLU A 191 -24.02 -7.47 42.54
N GLN A 192 -25.09 -8.01 41.95
CA GLN A 192 -24.98 -9.13 41.00
C GLN A 192 -24.16 -8.73 39.77
N SER A 193 -24.44 -7.57 39.17
CA SER A 193 -23.72 -7.07 38.00
C SER A 193 -22.23 -6.79 38.31
N VAL A 194 -21.93 -6.24 39.49
CA VAL A 194 -20.55 -6.04 39.97
C VAL A 194 -19.84 -7.39 40.17
N ASN A 195 -20.52 -8.40 40.70
CA ASN A 195 -19.94 -9.72 40.87
C ASN A 195 -19.67 -10.43 39.53
N GLU A 196 -20.59 -10.35 38.57
CA GLU A 196 -20.39 -10.90 37.22
C GLU A 196 -19.23 -10.22 36.48
N THR A 197 -19.14 -8.90 36.57
CA THR A 197 -18.03 -8.16 35.96
C THR A 197 -16.70 -8.50 36.62
N ASN A 198 -16.65 -8.60 37.95
CA ASN A 198 -15.45 -9.05 38.66
C ASN A 198 -15.02 -10.47 38.28
N GLN A 199 -15.97 -11.40 38.08
CA GLN A 199 -15.66 -12.75 37.58
C GLN A 199 -15.08 -12.73 36.18
N LYS A 200 -15.63 -11.93 35.26
CA LYS A 200 -15.09 -11.75 33.90
C LYS A 200 -13.68 -11.15 33.92
N VAL A 201 -13.44 -10.15 34.78
CA VAL A 201 -12.11 -9.56 34.96
C VAL A 201 -11.11 -10.58 35.52
N ALA A 202 -11.54 -11.46 36.43
CA ALA A 202 -10.69 -12.52 36.96
C ALA A 202 -10.31 -13.55 35.87
N ALA A 203 -11.27 -13.97 35.05
CA ALA A 203 -11.03 -14.87 33.92
C ALA A 203 -10.06 -14.25 32.90
N LEU A 204 -10.25 -12.98 32.53
CA LEU A 204 -9.34 -12.28 31.63
C LEU A 204 -7.91 -12.17 32.18
N LYS A 205 -7.75 -11.99 33.50
CA LYS A 205 -6.42 -11.99 34.13
C LYS A 205 -5.75 -13.37 34.08
N GLU A 206 -6.52 -14.44 34.14
CA GLU A 206 -6.00 -15.81 34.00
C GLU A 206 -5.57 -16.08 32.55
N ASP A 207 -6.37 -15.64 31.58
CA ASP A 207 -6.04 -15.71 30.15
C ASP A 207 -4.78 -14.89 29.83
N ASP A 208 -4.67 -13.66 30.32
CA ASP A 208 -3.47 -12.82 30.18
C ASP A 208 -2.22 -13.52 30.76
N ALA A 209 -2.36 -14.18 31.91
CA ALA A 209 -1.25 -14.93 32.51
C ALA A 209 -0.86 -16.16 31.68
N ALA A 210 -1.81 -16.80 31.00
CA ALA A 210 -1.56 -17.90 30.07
C ALA A 210 -0.84 -17.40 28.80
N ILE A 211 -1.31 -16.30 28.21
CA ILE A 211 -0.69 -15.66 27.04
C ILE A 211 0.75 -15.25 27.35
N LEU A 212 1.01 -14.68 28.53
CA LEU A 212 2.38 -14.31 28.93
C LEU A 212 3.30 -15.53 29.02
N LYS A 213 2.81 -16.68 29.50
CA LYS A 213 3.59 -17.93 29.50
C LYS A 213 3.87 -18.43 28.08
N GLU A 214 2.90 -18.37 27.18
CA GLU A 214 3.11 -18.75 25.77
C GLU A 214 4.10 -17.81 25.08
N LEU A 215 4.02 -16.51 25.37
CA LEU A 215 4.95 -15.51 24.84
C LEU A 215 6.39 -15.73 25.31
N ASP A 216 6.59 -16.20 26.53
CA ASP A 216 7.91 -16.59 27.02
C ASP A 216 8.45 -17.85 26.31
N VAL A 217 7.58 -18.82 25.95
CA VAL A 217 7.97 -19.97 25.11
C VAL A 217 8.39 -19.50 23.71
N VAL A 218 7.65 -18.58 23.11
CA VAL A 218 7.99 -17.99 21.80
C VAL A 218 9.33 -17.23 21.88
N ARG A 219 9.58 -16.47 22.96
CA ARG A 219 10.89 -15.82 23.19
C ARG A 219 12.02 -16.83 23.27
N GLN A 220 11.85 -17.92 24.01
CA GLN A 220 12.86 -18.98 24.09
C GLN A 220 13.12 -19.63 22.73
N HIS A 221 12.08 -19.85 21.93
CA HIS A 221 12.22 -20.35 20.58
C HIS A 221 12.93 -19.36 19.65
N SER A 222 12.63 -18.06 19.75
CA SER A 222 13.30 -17.01 18.98
C SER A 222 14.79 -16.97 19.27
N VAL A 223 15.19 -17.02 20.54
CA VAL A 223 16.61 -17.07 20.95
C VAL A 223 17.29 -18.34 20.43
N SER A 224 16.60 -19.48 20.43
CA SER A 224 17.11 -20.75 19.89
C SER A 224 17.33 -20.69 18.37
N VAL A 225 16.42 -20.04 17.64
CA VAL A 225 16.54 -19.83 16.19
C VAL A 225 17.70 -18.87 15.89
N GLU A 226 17.79 -17.74 16.58
CA GLU A 226 18.91 -16.79 16.42
C GLU A 226 20.27 -17.46 16.67
N GLN A 227 20.37 -18.32 17.69
CA GLN A 227 21.60 -19.07 17.96
C GLN A 227 21.94 -20.06 16.84
N LYS A 228 20.95 -20.70 16.24
CA LYS A 228 21.15 -21.59 15.08
C LYS A 228 21.55 -20.80 13.84
N ASP A 229 20.93 -19.65 13.60
CA ASP A 229 21.24 -18.78 12.46
C ASP A 229 22.64 -18.19 12.58
N LEU A 230 23.06 -17.77 13.78
CA LEU A 230 24.42 -17.32 14.06
C LEU A 230 25.44 -18.43 13.83
N LYS A 231 25.12 -19.67 14.25
CA LYS A 231 25.98 -20.83 13.98
C LYS A 231 26.08 -21.10 12.49
N HIS A 232 24.97 -21.05 11.76
CA HIS A 232 24.94 -21.28 10.32
C HIS A 232 25.68 -20.17 9.54
N HIS A 233 25.54 -18.91 9.95
CA HIS A 233 26.32 -17.81 9.37
C HIS A 233 27.81 -17.99 9.59
N LYS A 234 28.22 -18.48 10.78
CA LYS A 234 29.61 -18.80 11.05
C LYS A 234 30.13 -19.93 10.15
N GLU A 235 29.34 -20.98 9.94
CA GLU A 235 29.67 -22.06 9.01
C GLU A 235 29.80 -21.56 7.56
N ILE A 236 28.93 -20.65 7.11
CA ILE A 236 29.01 -20.03 5.78
C ILE A 236 30.28 -19.17 5.65
N LEU A 237 30.62 -18.38 6.67
CA LEU A 237 31.85 -17.57 6.66
C LEU A 237 33.10 -18.46 6.61
N GLU A 238 33.12 -19.57 7.36
CA GLU A 238 34.22 -20.53 7.30
C GLU A 238 34.34 -21.20 5.91
N GLN A 239 33.21 -21.49 5.24
CA GLN A 239 33.19 -22.00 3.87
C GLN A 239 33.68 -20.96 2.85
N LEU A 240 33.29 -19.69 3.02
CA LEU A 240 33.74 -18.57 2.19
C LEU A 240 35.24 -18.33 2.34
N ASP A 241 35.76 -18.36 3.56
CA ASP A 241 37.21 -18.27 3.81
C ASP A 241 37.97 -19.46 3.19
N ALA A 242 37.43 -20.67 3.29
CA ALA A 242 38.02 -21.86 2.66
C ALA A 242 37.94 -21.83 1.13
N PHE A 243 36.95 -21.14 0.56
CA PHE A 243 36.85 -20.90 -0.87
C PHE A 243 37.84 -19.82 -1.31
N ALA A 244 37.94 -18.70 -0.59
CA ALA A 244 38.90 -17.64 -0.84
C ALA A 244 40.34 -18.17 -0.85
N ARG A 245 40.73 -18.98 0.15
CA ARG A 245 42.05 -19.62 0.17
C ARG A 245 42.32 -20.52 -1.03
N ARG A 246 41.32 -21.29 -1.47
CA ARG A 246 41.46 -22.12 -2.69
C ARG A 246 41.62 -21.29 -3.95
N VAL A 247 40.93 -20.16 -4.03
CA VAL A 247 41.06 -19.23 -5.15
C VAL A 247 42.45 -18.59 -5.15
N ASP A 248 42.93 -18.13 -3.99
CA ASP A 248 44.29 -17.59 -3.84
C ASP A 248 45.36 -18.63 -4.19
N GLU A 249 45.22 -19.87 -3.73
CA GLU A 249 46.12 -20.98 -4.09
C GLU A 249 46.13 -21.24 -5.61
N GLN A 250 44.98 -21.17 -6.28
CA GLN A 250 44.90 -21.31 -7.74
C GLN A 250 45.55 -20.13 -8.48
N PHE A 251 45.41 -18.90 -7.97
CA PHE A 251 46.07 -17.74 -8.53
C PHE A 251 47.59 -17.80 -8.33
N ASP A 252 48.06 -18.23 -7.16
CA ASP A 252 49.48 -18.43 -6.90
C ASP A 252 50.08 -19.52 -7.81
N GLU A 253 49.35 -20.62 -8.04
CA GLU A 253 49.79 -21.67 -8.96
C GLU A 253 49.80 -21.19 -10.42
N ALA A 254 48.79 -20.43 -10.84
CA ALA A 254 48.77 -19.80 -12.16
C ALA A 254 49.92 -18.81 -12.35
N ASN A 255 50.25 -18.02 -11.32
CA ASN A 255 51.39 -17.10 -11.33
C ASN A 255 52.72 -17.86 -11.40
N ARG A 256 52.88 -18.97 -10.69
CA ARG A 256 54.08 -19.84 -10.82
C ARG A 256 54.23 -20.40 -12.23
N CYS A 257 53.15 -20.88 -12.84
CA CYS A 257 53.16 -21.33 -14.24
C CYS A 257 53.53 -20.20 -15.20
N LEU A 258 53.01 -18.98 -14.98
CA LEU A 258 53.36 -17.81 -15.79
C LEU A 258 54.83 -17.44 -15.64
N ASP A 259 55.39 -17.52 -14.43
CA ASP A 259 56.80 -17.22 -14.20
C ASP A 259 57.72 -18.31 -14.78
N GLN A 260 57.33 -19.58 -14.72
CA GLN A 260 58.04 -20.68 -15.41
C GLN A 260 58.04 -20.47 -16.93
N LEU A 261 56.90 -20.07 -17.52
CA LEU A 261 56.83 -19.77 -18.95
C LEU A 261 57.72 -18.57 -19.32
N LYS A 262 57.77 -17.53 -18.49
CA LYS A 262 58.70 -16.40 -18.71
C LYS A 262 60.16 -16.81 -18.61
N GLU A 263 60.50 -17.70 -17.68
CA GLU A 263 61.86 -18.24 -17.57
C GLU A 263 62.23 -19.12 -18.77
N GLU A 264 61.31 -19.93 -19.27
CA GLU A 264 61.51 -20.71 -20.50
C GLU A 264 61.65 -19.82 -21.73
N ASP A 265 60.80 -18.79 -21.89
CA ASP A 265 60.92 -17.81 -22.98
C ASP A 265 62.27 -17.07 -22.90
N ALA A 266 62.67 -16.65 -21.71
CA ALA A 266 63.98 -16.02 -21.50
C ALA A 266 65.15 -16.97 -21.82
N ARG A 267 65.00 -18.28 -21.54
CA ARG A 267 65.98 -19.30 -21.89
C ARG A 267 66.06 -19.49 -23.41
N ILE A 268 64.92 -19.58 -24.08
CA ILE A 268 64.83 -19.73 -25.53
C ILE A 268 65.43 -18.50 -26.23
N ASP A 269 65.17 -17.29 -25.73
CA ASP A 269 65.75 -16.05 -26.25
C ASP A 269 67.28 -16.01 -26.05
N ALA A 270 67.77 -16.49 -24.90
CA ALA A 270 69.20 -16.61 -24.64
C ALA A 270 69.88 -17.64 -25.56
N GLU A 271 69.28 -18.83 -25.74
CA GLU A 271 69.74 -19.86 -26.67
C GLU A 271 69.72 -19.34 -28.12
N ALA A 272 68.69 -18.58 -28.52
CA ALA A 272 68.60 -17.98 -29.84
C ALA A 272 69.67 -16.89 -30.05
N GLN A 273 70.00 -16.09 -29.03
CA GLN A 273 71.09 -15.13 -29.08
C GLN A 273 72.46 -15.81 -29.15
N GLU A 274 72.67 -16.90 -28.41
CA GLU A 274 73.90 -17.69 -28.44
C GLU A 274 74.10 -18.34 -29.82
N ILE A 275 73.06 -18.97 -30.37
CA ILE A 275 73.07 -19.52 -31.73
C ILE A 275 73.37 -18.43 -32.76
N LYS A 276 72.79 -17.24 -32.61
CA LYS A 276 73.05 -16.11 -33.52
C LYS A 276 74.48 -15.58 -33.40
N SER A 277 75.02 -15.53 -32.19
CA SER A 277 76.42 -15.17 -31.92
C SER A 277 77.39 -16.20 -32.53
N ASP A 278 77.12 -17.48 -32.33
CA ASP A 278 77.95 -18.57 -32.86
C ASP A 278 77.91 -18.64 -34.40
N HIS A 279 76.72 -18.47 -35.00
CA HIS A 279 76.61 -18.42 -36.47
C HIS A 279 77.25 -17.16 -37.04
N SER A 280 77.16 -16.02 -36.35
CA SER A 280 77.85 -14.79 -36.74
C SER A 280 79.38 -14.96 -36.64
N GLY A 281 79.87 -15.59 -35.57
CA GLY A 281 81.29 -15.88 -35.39
C GLY A 281 81.83 -16.89 -36.41
N GLN A 282 81.05 -17.90 -36.79
CA GLN A 282 81.42 -18.84 -37.85
C GLN A 282 81.42 -18.18 -39.24
N LEU A 283 80.46 -17.29 -39.53
CA LEU A 283 80.43 -16.51 -40.76
C LEU A 283 81.59 -15.52 -40.86
N GLU A 284 81.93 -14.83 -39.77
CA GLU A 284 83.10 -13.96 -39.72
C GLU A 284 84.40 -14.74 -39.86
N ALA A 285 84.53 -15.90 -39.22
CA ALA A 285 85.69 -16.77 -39.38
C ALA A 285 85.83 -17.30 -40.83
N GLN A 286 84.72 -17.67 -41.47
CA GLN A 286 84.72 -18.11 -42.87
C GLN A 286 85.01 -16.95 -43.85
N LEU A 287 84.51 -15.74 -43.56
CA LEU A 287 84.83 -14.54 -44.34
C LEU A 287 86.30 -14.13 -44.20
N GLU A 288 86.88 -14.27 -43.02
CA GLU A 288 88.28 -13.95 -42.77
C GLU A 288 89.22 -15.00 -43.37
N GLU A 289 88.84 -16.29 -43.34
CA GLU A 289 89.54 -17.37 -44.05
C GLU A 289 89.48 -17.16 -45.58
N LEU A 290 88.34 -16.71 -46.12
CA LEU A 290 88.20 -16.33 -47.53
C LEU A 290 89.07 -15.12 -47.88
N ARG A 291 89.11 -14.08 -47.03
CA ARG A 291 90.00 -12.92 -47.21
C ARG A 291 91.47 -13.30 -47.19
N ARG A 292 91.87 -14.16 -46.26
CA ARG A 292 93.24 -14.69 -46.19
C ARG A 292 93.60 -15.48 -47.44
N LEU A 293 92.70 -16.34 -47.93
CA LEU A 293 92.91 -17.12 -49.15
C LEU A 293 92.91 -16.25 -50.42
N GLU A 294 92.23 -15.11 -50.43
CA GLU A 294 92.30 -14.11 -51.49
C GLU A 294 93.61 -13.32 -51.46
N GLU A 295 94.09 -12.92 -50.28
CA GLU A 295 95.38 -12.22 -50.11
C GLU A 295 96.60 -13.12 -50.39
N GLU A 296 96.52 -14.42 -50.09
CA GLU A 296 97.63 -15.37 -50.26
C GLU A 296 97.76 -15.90 -51.71
N LYS A 297 96.71 -15.77 -52.54
CA LYS A 297 96.71 -16.24 -53.95
C LYS A 297 97.09 -15.18 -54.97
N VAL A 298 96.97 -13.89 -54.68
CA VAL A 298 97.30 -12.81 -55.63
C VAL A 298 97.94 -11.63 -54.92
N ASN A 299 99.24 -11.40 -55.14
CA ASN A 299 99.87 -10.13 -54.80
C ASN A 299 99.45 -9.08 -55.85
N ILE A 300 98.26 -8.51 -55.66
CA ILE A 300 97.56 -7.60 -56.60
C ILE A 300 98.45 -6.41 -57.01
N SER A 301 99.32 -5.95 -56.11
CA SER A 301 100.25 -4.84 -56.38
C SER A 301 101.39 -5.19 -57.35
N VAL A 302 101.83 -6.46 -57.38
CA VAL A 302 102.89 -6.94 -58.30
C VAL A 302 102.30 -7.27 -59.67
N TRP A 303 101.08 -7.83 -59.71
CA TRP A 303 100.42 -8.23 -60.94
C TRP A 303 99.88 -7.03 -61.76
N GLN A 304 99.38 -5.98 -61.10
CA GLN A 304 98.94 -4.75 -61.79
C GLN A 304 100.11 -3.93 -62.34
N SER A 305 101.25 -3.89 -61.63
CA SER A 305 102.49 -3.23 -62.09
C SER A 305 103.11 -3.93 -63.31
N GLU A 306 103.11 -5.28 -63.35
CA GLU A 306 103.61 -6.02 -64.50
C GLU A 306 102.61 -6.07 -65.67
N GLY A 307 101.30 -6.06 -65.39
CA GLY A 307 100.23 -5.99 -66.38
C GLY A 307 100.26 -4.66 -67.17
N ASP A 308 100.37 -3.53 -66.49
CA ASP A 308 100.41 -2.21 -67.14
C ASP A 308 101.71 -1.99 -67.94
N ALA A 309 102.84 -2.57 -67.49
CA ALA A 309 104.12 -2.54 -68.20
C ALA A 309 104.19 -3.51 -69.41
N MET A 310 103.36 -4.55 -69.43
CA MET A 310 103.26 -5.50 -70.54
C MET A 310 102.28 -5.02 -71.60
N VAL A 311 101.15 -4.44 -71.21
CA VAL A 311 100.18 -3.82 -72.13
C VAL A 311 100.82 -2.64 -72.87
N GLY A 312 101.58 -1.77 -72.17
CA GLY A 312 102.30 -0.67 -72.82
C GLY A 312 103.38 -1.09 -73.82
N ARG A 313 103.99 -2.27 -73.65
CA ARG A 313 104.95 -2.85 -74.62
C ARG A 313 104.24 -3.47 -75.82
N ILE A 314 103.18 -4.25 -75.58
CA ILE A 314 102.43 -4.93 -76.64
C ILE A 314 101.70 -3.94 -77.54
N THR A 315 101.12 -2.86 -77.00
CA THR A 315 100.44 -1.84 -77.83
C THR A 315 101.43 -1.11 -78.76
N LYS A 316 102.64 -0.83 -78.27
CA LYS A 316 103.70 -0.18 -79.07
C LYS A 316 104.30 -1.11 -80.13
N ASP A 317 104.50 -2.38 -79.79
CA ASP A 317 105.04 -3.38 -80.72
C ASP A 317 104.02 -3.75 -81.80
N VAL A 318 102.71 -3.74 -81.51
CA VAL A 318 101.64 -3.98 -82.50
C VAL A 318 101.47 -2.81 -83.47
N GLU A 319 101.64 -1.56 -83.03
CA GLU A 319 101.63 -0.40 -83.93
C GLU A 319 102.85 -0.36 -84.85
N LEU A 320 104.04 -0.67 -84.34
CA LEU A 320 105.27 -0.75 -85.13
C LEU A 320 105.23 -1.92 -86.13
N LEU A 321 104.75 -3.10 -85.73
CA LEU A 321 104.56 -4.25 -86.64
C LEU A 321 103.55 -3.95 -87.74
N LYS A 322 102.50 -3.17 -87.47
CA LYS A 322 101.50 -2.82 -88.48
C LYS A 322 102.05 -1.83 -89.50
N GLU A 323 102.87 -0.86 -89.10
CA GLU A 323 103.57 0.03 -90.04
C GLU A 323 104.63 -0.71 -90.86
N ASP A 324 105.42 -1.58 -90.23
CA ASP A 324 106.48 -2.34 -90.92
C ASP A 324 105.91 -3.38 -91.90
N LEU A 325 104.82 -4.07 -91.55
CA LEU A 325 104.17 -5.03 -92.44
C LEU A 325 103.53 -4.34 -93.65
N THR A 326 103.00 -3.12 -93.49
CA THR A 326 102.43 -2.35 -94.60
C THR A 326 103.53 -1.83 -95.54
N LYS A 327 104.71 -1.52 -95.00
CA LYS A 327 105.90 -1.13 -95.77
C LYS A 327 106.54 -2.30 -96.51
N GLU A 328 106.70 -3.45 -95.86
CA GLU A 328 107.26 -4.66 -96.48
C GLU A 328 106.34 -5.24 -97.56
N ILE A 329 105.02 -5.19 -97.42
CA ILE A 329 104.08 -5.65 -98.47
C ILE A 329 104.18 -4.76 -99.74
N ALA A 330 104.44 -3.46 -99.59
CA ALA A 330 104.69 -2.58 -100.73
C ALA A 330 106.08 -2.82 -101.37
N ASP A 331 107.10 -3.07 -100.56
CA ASP A 331 108.48 -3.29 -101.00
C ASP A 331 108.69 -4.67 -101.64
N ILE A 332 108.00 -5.71 -101.14
CA ILE A 332 108.04 -7.08 -101.67
C ILE A 332 107.29 -7.17 -103.01
N ASN A 333 106.16 -6.48 -103.19
CA ASN A 333 105.50 -6.42 -104.50
C ASN A 333 106.31 -5.66 -105.57
N GLY A 334 107.14 -4.69 -105.16
CA GLY A 334 108.09 -4.00 -106.05
C GLY A 334 109.32 -4.85 -106.41
N LYS A 335 109.86 -5.59 -105.43
CA LYS A 335 111.03 -6.47 -105.61
C LYS A 335 110.70 -7.76 -106.36
N PHE A 336 109.52 -8.35 -106.14
CA PHE A 336 109.11 -9.57 -106.85
C PHE A 336 108.96 -9.36 -108.37
N LYS A 337 108.58 -8.14 -108.80
CA LYS A 337 108.50 -7.78 -110.23
C LYS A 337 109.87 -7.52 -110.87
N THR A 338 110.89 -7.16 -110.09
CA THR A 338 112.25 -6.87 -110.59
C THR A 338 113.22 -8.05 -110.43
N GLU A 339 112.93 -8.98 -109.51
CA GLU A 339 113.71 -10.19 -109.27
C GLU A 339 113.31 -11.36 -110.20
N CYS A 340 112.05 -11.38 -110.68
CA CYS A 340 111.61 -12.33 -111.72
C CYS A 340 112.28 -12.06 -113.08
N ASP A 341 112.55 -10.79 -113.41
CA ASP A 341 113.21 -10.39 -114.67
C ASP A 341 114.75 -10.54 -114.64
N SER A 342 115.36 -10.55 -113.44
CA SER A 342 116.83 -10.64 -113.27
C SER A 342 117.35 -12.05 -112.95
N THR A 343 116.52 -12.93 -112.39
CA THR A 343 116.88 -14.36 -112.17
C THR A 343 116.95 -15.17 -113.47
N VAL A 344 116.19 -14.79 -114.50
CA VAL A 344 116.29 -15.38 -115.85
C VAL A 344 117.62 -15.02 -116.55
N GLN A 345 118.23 -13.87 -116.23
CA GLN A 345 119.52 -13.46 -116.82
C GLN A 345 120.75 -13.97 -116.05
N ARG A 346 120.62 -14.30 -114.75
CA ARG A 346 121.73 -14.82 -113.92
C ARG A 346 121.99 -16.31 -114.12
N PHE A 347 120.94 -17.09 -114.39
CA PHE A 347 121.05 -18.53 -114.63
C PHE A 347 121.82 -18.88 -115.92
N GLN A 348 121.93 -17.94 -116.88
CA GLN A 348 122.68 -18.10 -118.13
C GLN A 348 124.17 -17.73 -118.03
N LYS A 349 124.64 -17.21 -116.89
CA LYS A 349 126.04 -16.72 -116.74
C LYS A 349 126.88 -17.49 -115.71
N GLU A 350 126.27 -18.23 -114.79
CA GLU A 350 127.00 -18.91 -113.69
C GLU A 350 127.17 -20.43 -113.84
N MET A 351 126.57 -21.05 -114.87
CA MET A 351 126.85 -22.46 -115.20
C MET A 351 128.14 -22.65 -116.02
N SER A 352 128.76 -21.58 -116.54
CA SER A 352 129.97 -21.67 -117.37
C SER A 352 131.30 -21.69 -116.61
N GLU A 353 131.31 -21.72 -115.27
CA GLU A 353 132.55 -21.54 -114.49
C GLU A 353 132.80 -22.59 -113.37
N ARG A 354 132.04 -23.69 -113.32
CA ARG A 354 132.29 -24.81 -112.36
C ARG A 354 132.72 -26.12 -113.04
N GLU A 355 133.72 -26.02 -113.93
CA GLU A 355 134.23 -27.16 -114.71
C GLU A 355 135.76 -27.41 -114.61
N ALA A 356 136.49 -27.01 -113.56
CA ALA A 356 137.95 -27.27 -113.54
C ALA A 356 138.67 -27.43 -112.18
N GLY A 357 138.04 -27.93 -111.11
CA GLY A 357 138.75 -27.91 -109.83
C GLY A 357 138.28 -28.74 -108.65
N ASP A 358 137.74 -29.96 -108.84
CA ASP A 358 137.92 -30.95 -107.77
C ASP A 358 137.82 -32.41 -108.23
N LYS A 359 138.63 -32.74 -109.24
CA LYS A 359 138.96 -34.12 -109.63
C LYS A 359 140.01 -34.78 -108.69
N ASP A 360 140.43 -34.11 -107.61
CA ASP A 360 141.36 -34.66 -106.60
C ASP A 360 140.70 -35.07 -105.27
N LEU A 361 139.48 -34.59 -104.97
CA LEU A 361 138.75 -35.01 -103.76
C LEU A 361 138.13 -36.43 -103.89
N GLY A 362 137.91 -36.88 -105.13
CA GLY A 362 137.31 -38.17 -105.45
C GLY A 362 138.15 -39.39 -105.06
N ARG A 363 139.47 -39.23 -104.83
CA ARG A 363 140.34 -40.36 -104.45
C ARG A 363 140.46 -40.55 -102.94
N ILE A 364 140.38 -39.46 -102.14
CA ILE A 364 140.42 -39.54 -100.67
C ILE A 364 139.03 -39.85 -100.09
N MET A 365 137.95 -39.35 -100.71
CA MET A 365 136.60 -39.63 -100.23
C MET A 365 136.23 -41.12 -100.31
N SER A 366 136.71 -41.87 -101.29
CA SER A 366 136.35 -43.30 -101.44
C SER A 366 136.86 -44.20 -100.30
N GLU A 367 137.98 -43.87 -99.64
CA GLU A 367 138.51 -44.65 -98.51
C GLU A 367 137.89 -44.22 -97.16
N THR A 368 137.46 -42.96 -97.03
CA THR A 368 136.67 -42.51 -95.86
C THR A 368 135.21 -42.93 -95.92
N THR A 369 134.60 -43.06 -97.11
CA THR A 369 133.19 -43.45 -97.25
C THR A 369 132.95 -44.89 -96.78
N GLN A 370 133.86 -45.85 -97.06
CA GLN A 370 133.72 -47.21 -96.52
C GLN A 370 133.90 -47.30 -94.99
N ARG A 371 134.70 -46.41 -94.39
CA ARG A 371 134.89 -46.36 -92.92
C ARG A 371 133.71 -45.67 -92.22
N LEU A 372 133.13 -44.64 -92.85
CA LEU A 372 131.94 -43.93 -92.36
C LEU A 372 130.66 -44.77 -92.51
N ASP A 373 130.49 -45.52 -93.59
CA ASP A 373 129.32 -46.39 -93.77
C ASP A 373 129.27 -47.51 -92.71
N THR A 374 130.43 -48.00 -92.26
CA THR A 374 130.50 -49.01 -91.19
C THR A 374 130.28 -48.41 -89.78
N GLN A 375 130.62 -47.14 -89.56
CA GLN A 375 130.37 -46.45 -88.29
C GLN A 375 128.94 -45.87 -88.19
N LEU A 376 128.36 -45.39 -89.29
CA LEU A 376 126.97 -44.95 -89.36
C LEU A 376 126.00 -46.11 -89.15
N ALA A 377 126.23 -47.27 -89.76
CA ALA A 377 125.40 -48.46 -89.52
C ALA A 377 125.47 -48.97 -88.07
N LYS A 378 126.58 -48.74 -87.36
CA LYS A 378 126.72 -49.08 -85.93
C LYS A 378 126.03 -48.05 -85.03
N MET A 379 126.18 -46.76 -85.31
CA MET A 379 125.49 -45.70 -84.58
C MET A 379 123.97 -45.77 -84.74
N ASP A 380 123.46 -46.03 -85.94
CA ASP A 380 122.02 -46.11 -86.20
C ASP A 380 121.38 -47.30 -85.47
N LYS A 381 122.12 -48.41 -85.34
CA LYS A 381 121.70 -49.57 -84.55
C LYS A 381 121.69 -49.28 -83.04
N ASP A 382 122.67 -48.52 -82.55
CA ASP A 382 122.78 -48.17 -81.13
C ASP A 382 121.76 -47.08 -80.72
N THR A 383 121.47 -46.10 -81.59
CA THR A 383 120.42 -45.09 -81.33
C THR A 383 119.03 -45.70 -81.40
N GLN A 384 118.75 -46.59 -82.36
CA GLN A 384 117.45 -47.26 -82.48
C GLN A 384 117.18 -48.20 -81.29
N ALA A 385 118.22 -48.86 -80.75
CA ALA A 385 118.12 -49.64 -79.51
C ALA A 385 117.87 -48.75 -78.27
N SER A 386 118.50 -47.58 -78.18
CA SER A 386 118.32 -46.66 -77.04
C SER A 386 116.93 -45.99 -77.03
N PHE A 387 116.38 -45.64 -78.21
CA PHE A 387 115.02 -45.10 -78.32
C PHE A 387 113.94 -46.15 -78.04
N GLN A 388 114.18 -47.41 -78.43
CA GLN A 388 113.25 -48.50 -78.10
C GLN A 388 113.27 -48.78 -76.59
N ALA A 389 114.44 -48.79 -75.94
CA ALA A 389 114.54 -48.94 -74.49
C ALA A 389 113.87 -47.77 -73.73
N ALA A 390 114.01 -46.53 -74.20
CA ALA A 390 113.35 -45.38 -73.60
C ALA A 390 111.83 -45.40 -73.79
N LYS A 391 111.35 -45.86 -74.96
CA LYS A 391 109.92 -46.05 -75.26
C LYS A 391 109.30 -47.13 -74.37
N ASP A 392 109.99 -48.27 -74.21
CA ASP A 392 109.51 -49.37 -73.39
C ASP A 392 109.49 -48.98 -71.89
N ALA A 393 110.48 -48.21 -71.41
CA ALA A 393 110.50 -47.67 -70.05
C ALA A 393 109.39 -46.61 -69.79
N LEU A 394 109.06 -45.79 -70.78
CA LEU A 394 107.93 -44.85 -70.71
C LEU A 394 106.57 -45.55 -70.74
N GLN A 395 106.44 -46.64 -71.50
CA GLN A 395 105.22 -47.46 -71.50
C GLN A 395 105.03 -48.21 -70.18
N GLU A 396 106.10 -48.74 -69.60
CA GLU A 396 106.11 -49.41 -68.29
C GLU A 396 105.70 -48.43 -67.16
N THR A 397 106.22 -47.20 -67.18
CA THR A 397 105.88 -46.17 -66.17
C THR A 397 104.46 -45.63 -66.34
N ASN A 398 104.00 -45.40 -67.58
CA ASN A 398 102.61 -45.03 -67.83
C ASN A 398 101.64 -46.14 -67.39
N LYS A 399 101.98 -47.42 -67.61
CA LYS A 399 101.14 -48.53 -67.17
C LYS A 399 101.03 -48.60 -65.65
N LYS A 400 102.14 -48.42 -64.92
CA LYS A 400 102.14 -48.38 -63.45
C LYS A 400 101.40 -47.16 -62.89
N LEU A 401 101.50 -46.01 -63.55
CA LEU A 401 100.75 -44.82 -63.16
C LEU A 401 99.25 -44.99 -63.37
N GLN A 402 98.86 -45.57 -64.52
CA GLN A 402 97.46 -45.87 -64.85
C GLN A 402 96.86 -46.85 -63.84
N GLU A 403 97.58 -47.94 -63.53
CA GLU A 403 97.16 -48.92 -62.51
C GLU A 403 97.01 -48.27 -61.12
N SER A 404 97.91 -47.36 -60.74
CA SER A 404 97.82 -46.62 -59.46
C SER A 404 96.62 -45.66 -59.42
N ILE A 405 96.34 -44.96 -60.53
CA ILE A 405 95.20 -44.05 -60.64
C ILE A 405 93.89 -44.83 -60.60
N ASP A 406 93.78 -45.92 -61.36
CA ASP A 406 92.57 -46.76 -61.38
C ASP A 406 92.30 -47.37 -59.99
N THR A 407 93.34 -47.75 -59.26
CA THR A 407 93.20 -48.26 -57.89
C THR A 407 92.69 -47.18 -56.93
N GLN A 408 93.25 -45.97 -56.97
CA GLN A 408 92.83 -44.86 -56.10
C GLN A 408 91.43 -44.34 -56.44
N VAL A 409 91.09 -44.27 -57.73
CA VAL A 409 89.74 -43.88 -58.18
C VAL A 409 88.71 -44.92 -57.75
N SER A 410 89.03 -46.22 -57.84
CA SER A 410 88.14 -47.28 -57.37
C SER A 410 87.97 -47.28 -55.86
N GLU A 411 89.02 -46.94 -55.10
CA GLU A 411 88.97 -46.86 -53.64
C GLU A 411 88.16 -45.64 -53.16
N LEU A 412 88.33 -44.48 -53.80
CA LEU A 412 87.53 -43.28 -53.57
C LEU A 412 86.05 -43.48 -53.95
N ALA A 413 85.78 -44.11 -55.09
CA ALA A 413 84.40 -44.43 -55.50
C ALA A 413 83.72 -45.33 -54.46
N GLY A 414 84.40 -46.39 -54.00
CA GLY A 414 83.85 -47.29 -52.98
C GLY A 414 83.68 -46.65 -51.59
N GLN A 415 84.53 -45.70 -51.20
CA GLN A 415 84.34 -44.93 -49.96
C GLN A 415 83.17 -43.94 -50.07
N THR A 416 83.02 -43.29 -51.22
CA THR A 416 81.95 -42.32 -51.46
C THR A 416 80.59 -43.02 -51.51
N GLU A 417 80.50 -44.18 -52.17
CA GLU A 417 79.28 -45.01 -52.22
C GLU A 417 78.84 -45.48 -50.83
N LYS A 418 79.78 -45.98 -50.01
CA LYS A 418 79.48 -46.34 -48.61
C LYS A 418 78.99 -45.16 -47.77
N HIS A 419 79.50 -43.96 -48.02
CA HIS A 419 79.09 -42.76 -47.29
C HIS A 419 77.70 -42.29 -47.71
N PHE A 420 77.33 -42.45 -48.99
CA PHE A 420 75.98 -42.20 -49.47
C PHE A 420 74.98 -43.23 -48.94
N ASP A 421 75.30 -44.52 -48.95
CA ASP A 421 74.43 -45.57 -48.39
C ASP A 421 74.16 -45.35 -46.89
N GLN A 422 75.19 -44.94 -46.14
CA GLN A 422 75.04 -44.63 -44.71
C GLN A 422 74.19 -43.38 -44.49
N LEU A 423 74.36 -42.36 -45.34
CA LEU A 423 73.59 -41.12 -45.24
C LEU A 423 72.12 -41.38 -45.59
N GLU A 424 71.85 -42.11 -46.67
CA GLU A 424 70.51 -42.52 -47.11
C GLU A 424 69.79 -43.29 -46.00
N HIS A 425 70.44 -44.31 -45.43
CA HIS A 425 69.85 -45.08 -44.33
C HIS A 425 69.60 -44.22 -43.07
N THR A 426 70.42 -43.20 -42.81
CA THR A 426 70.24 -42.31 -41.65
C THR A 426 69.11 -41.31 -41.88
N VAL A 427 68.97 -40.80 -43.11
CA VAL A 427 67.89 -39.90 -43.52
C VAL A 427 66.56 -40.65 -43.50
N ASP A 428 66.48 -41.83 -44.13
CA ASP A 428 65.27 -42.65 -44.15
C ASP A 428 64.81 -43.02 -42.73
N HIS A 429 65.74 -43.40 -41.85
CA HIS A 429 65.40 -43.72 -40.47
C HIS A 429 64.86 -42.51 -39.68
N LYS A 430 65.38 -41.30 -39.96
CA LYS A 430 64.89 -40.07 -39.34
C LYS A 430 63.54 -39.65 -39.90
N ASP A 431 63.34 -39.77 -41.22
CA ASP A 431 62.07 -39.47 -41.88
C ASP A 431 60.96 -40.40 -41.38
N GLU A 432 61.23 -41.70 -41.25
CA GLU A 432 60.27 -42.66 -40.72
C GLU A 432 59.89 -42.35 -39.26
N LYS A 433 60.83 -41.87 -38.45
CA LYS A 433 60.57 -41.42 -37.06
C LYS A 433 59.74 -40.15 -37.01
N VAL A 434 60.01 -39.19 -37.90
CA VAL A 434 59.26 -37.94 -37.98
C VAL A 434 57.83 -38.24 -38.41
N HIS A 435 57.63 -39.05 -39.45
CA HIS A 435 56.30 -39.45 -39.90
C HIS A 435 55.50 -40.15 -38.81
N LYS A 436 56.09 -41.14 -38.12
CA LYS A 436 55.42 -41.82 -36.99
C LYS A 436 55.00 -40.84 -35.89
N ARG A 437 55.83 -39.85 -35.57
CA ARG A 437 55.53 -38.86 -34.52
C ARG A 437 54.48 -37.85 -34.96
N VAL A 438 54.48 -37.45 -36.23
CA VAL A 438 53.44 -36.59 -36.82
C VAL A 438 52.11 -37.32 -36.83
N ASP A 439 52.07 -38.59 -37.21
CA ASP A 439 50.84 -39.40 -37.22
C ASP A 439 50.29 -39.60 -35.79
N GLU A 440 51.16 -39.89 -34.82
CA GLU A 440 50.76 -40.00 -33.41
C GLU A 440 50.20 -38.69 -32.83
N LEU A 441 50.82 -37.55 -33.15
CA LEU A 441 50.34 -36.25 -32.69
C LEU A 441 49.03 -35.86 -33.38
N THR A 442 48.90 -36.15 -34.68
CA THR A 442 47.67 -35.91 -35.44
C THR A 442 46.52 -36.74 -34.87
N GLY A 443 46.75 -38.04 -34.62
CA GLY A 443 45.74 -38.92 -34.01
C GLY A 443 45.34 -38.50 -32.59
N LYS A 444 46.29 -38.04 -31.77
CA LYS A 444 45.96 -37.48 -30.44
C LYS A 444 45.14 -36.20 -30.54
N CYS A 445 45.49 -35.32 -31.47
CA CYS A 445 44.78 -34.07 -31.71
C CYS A 445 43.34 -34.32 -32.17
N GLU A 446 43.14 -35.20 -33.15
CA GLU A 446 41.81 -35.62 -33.61
C GLU A 446 40.99 -36.24 -32.48
N ALA A 447 41.58 -37.15 -31.69
CA ALA A 447 40.88 -37.76 -30.55
C ALA A 447 40.45 -36.72 -29.49
N THR A 448 41.29 -35.71 -29.21
CA THR A 448 40.91 -34.64 -28.29
C THR A 448 39.79 -33.76 -28.84
N PHE A 449 39.82 -33.41 -30.13
CA PHE A 449 38.75 -32.63 -30.75
C PHE A 449 37.43 -33.39 -30.81
N GLN A 450 37.48 -34.69 -31.11
CA GLN A 450 36.30 -35.54 -31.15
C GLN A 450 35.68 -35.70 -29.76
N SER A 451 36.49 -35.90 -28.72
CA SER A 451 36.02 -35.93 -27.32
C SER A 451 35.39 -34.60 -26.87
N ILE A 452 35.97 -33.47 -27.27
CA ILE A 452 35.42 -32.14 -26.97
C ILE A 452 34.09 -31.93 -27.71
N ALA A 453 34.00 -32.33 -28.99
CA ALA A 453 32.79 -32.23 -29.79
C ALA A 453 31.64 -33.06 -29.18
N GLU A 454 31.90 -34.32 -28.81
CA GLU A 454 30.92 -35.20 -28.15
C GLU A 454 30.45 -34.62 -26.81
N ARG A 455 31.35 -34.05 -26.01
CA ARG A 455 31.00 -33.43 -24.73
C ARG A 455 30.15 -32.16 -24.91
N LEU A 456 30.42 -31.36 -25.93
CA LEU A 456 29.61 -30.19 -26.26
C LEU A 456 28.23 -30.59 -26.77
N GLU A 457 28.12 -31.62 -27.61
CA GLU A 457 26.81 -32.14 -28.05
C GLU A 457 25.99 -32.68 -26.89
N ALA A 458 26.61 -33.44 -25.98
CA ALA A 458 25.92 -33.95 -24.78
C ALA A 458 25.39 -32.81 -23.89
N MET A 459 26.19 -31.77 -23.67
CA MET A 459 25.78 -30.59 -22.89
C MET A 459 24.65 -29.81 -23.56
N VAL A 460 24.71 -29.65 -24.89
CA VAL A 460 23.65 -28.99 -25.66
C VAL A 460 22.35 -29.79 -25.60
N GLN A 461 22.44 -31.12 -25.63
CA GLN A 461 21.28 -31.99 -25.53
C GLN A 461 20.62 -31.90 -24.14
N GLU A 462 21.42 -31.95 -23.07
CA GLU A 462 20.94 -31.82 -21.70
C GLU A 462 20.25 -30.45 -21.45
N GLU A 463 20.84 -29.36 -21.93
CA GLU A 463 20.23 -28.03 -21.81
C GLU A 463 18.97 -27.88 -22.67
N ARG A 464 18.90 -28.52 -23.85
CA ARG A 464 17.67 -28.56 -24.65
C ARG A 464 16.55 -29.30 -23.93
N ASP A 465 16.85 -30.44 -23.32
CA ASP A 465 15.87 -31.24 -22.58
C ASP A 465 15.38 -30.49 -21.34
N ARG A 466 16.30 -29.85 -20.62
CA ARG A 466 15.98 -28.99 -19.47
C ARG A 466 15.09 -27.80 -19.87
N LEU A 467 15.44 -27.08 -20.94
CA LEU A 467 14.62 -25.98 -21.46
C LEU A 467 13.26 -26.47 -21.96
N GLY A 468 13.19 -27.66 -22.54
CA GLY A 468 11.95 -28.32 -22.94
C GLY A 468 11.01 -28.56 -21.75
N GLN A 469 11.52 -29.14 -20.67
CA GLN A 469 10.77 -29.35 -19.42
C GLN A 469 10.33 -28.03 -18.80
N LEU A 470 11.23 -27.04 -18.73
CA LEU A 470 10.92 -25.74 -18.16
C LEU A 470 9.80 -25.04 -18.95
N ASN A 471 9.81 -25.12 -20.28
CA ASN A 471 8.72 -24.60 -21.12
C ASN A 471 7.40 -25.35 -20.91
N GLN A 472 7.45 -26.67 -20.75
CA GLN A 472 6.26 -27.48 -20.48
C GLN A 472 5.64 -27.09 -19.13
N ASP A 473 6.44 -27.05 -18.07
CA ASP A 473 6.02 -26.65 -16.72
C ASP A 473 5.47 -25.22 -16.71
N LEU A 474 6.11 -24.29 -17.42
CA LEU A 474 5.66 -22.91 -17.54
C LEU A 474 4.29 -22.84 -18.23
N THR A 475 4.09 -23.65 -19.28
CA THR A 475 2.82 -23.70 -20.02
C THR A 475 1.71 -24.30 -19.17
N GLU A 476 1.96 -25.40 -18.45
CA GLU A 476 1.00 -26.04 -17.55
C GLU A 476 0.61 -25.12 -16.38
N ASN A 477 1.59 -24.45 -15.76
CA ASN A 477 1.35 -23.48 -14.70
C ASN A 477 0.54 -22.28 -15.19
N LEU A 478 0.79 -21.79 -16.41
CA LEU A 478 0.05 -20.66 -16.99
C LEU A 478 -1.40 -21.06 -17.30
N ILE A 479 -1.63 -22.27 -17.82
CA ILE A 479 -3.00 -22.80 -18.04
C ILE A 479 -3.75 -22.91 -16.71
N LYS A 480 -3.10 -23.45 -15.67
CA LYS A 480 -3.70 -23.61 -14.34
C LYS A 480 -4.02 -22.25 -13.70
N ALA A 481 -3.07 -21.32 -13.70
CA ALA A 481 -3.27 -19.97 -13.18
C ALA A 481 -4.42 -19.25 -13.91
N ARG A 482 -4.53 -19.43 -15.24
CA ARG A 482 -5.62 -18.86 -16.02
C ARG A 482 -6.99 -19.47 -15.66
N ALA A 483 -7.04 -20.78 -15.43
CA ALA A 483 -8.26 -21.46 -14.99
C ALA A 483 -8.70 -20.99 -13.59
N ASP A 484 -7.76 -20.87 -12.65
CA ASP A 484 -8.02 -20.37 -11.30
C ASP A 484 -8.50 -18.91 -11.30
N LEU A 485 -7.91 -18.07 -12.16
CA LEU A 485 -8.37 -16.69 -12.38
C LEU A 485 -9.81 -16.64 -12.89
N TYR A 486 -10.17 -17.46 -13.89
CA TYR A 486 -11.56 -17.50 -14.38
C TYR A 486 -12.53 -17.96 -13.30
N ALA A 487 -12.18 -18.97 -12.50
CA ALA A 487 -13.00 -19.44 -11.39
C ALA A 487 -13.19 -18.36 -10.31
N ASN A 488 -12.14 -17.60 -10.00
CA ASN A 488 -12.21 -16.50 -9.04
C ASN A 488 -13.04 -15.32 -9.58
N VAL A 489 -12.90 -14.97 -10.86
CA VAL A 489 -13.74 -13.95 -11.51
C VAL A 489 -15.22 -14.34 -11.44
N GLU A 490 -15.56 -15.59 -11.71
CA GLU A 490 -16.94 -16.05 -11.66
C GLU A 490 -17.51 -16.05 -10.23
N ARG A 491 -16.69 -16.42 -9.23
CA ARG A 491 -17.08 -16.33 -7.82
C ARG A 491 -17.34 -14.89 -7.40
N VAL A 492 -16.41 -13.99 -7.70
CA VAL A 492 -16.55 -12.55 -7.40
C VAL A 492 -17.77 -11.96 -8.09
N ARG A 493 -18.04 -12.33 -9.34
CA ARG A 493 -19.24 -11.91 -10.05
C ARG A 493 -20.52 -12.38 -9.35
N SER A 494 -20.58 -13.65 -8.94
CA SER A 494 -21.71 -14.19 -8.18
C SER A 494 -21.92 -13.44 -6.86
N ASP A 495 -20.84 -13.14 -6.13
CA ASP A 495 -20.90 -12.39 -4.88
C ASP A 495 -21.43 -10.95 -5.12
N TYR A 496 -20.96 -10.28 -6.19
CA TYR A 496 -21.48 -8.97 -6.59
C TYR A 496 -22.95 -8.99 -6.96
N GLU A 497 -23.41 -9.99 -7.71
CA GLU A 497 -24.82 -10.13 -8.07
C GLU A 497 -25.69 -10.37 -6.82
N GLN A 498 -25.19 -11.13 -5.84
CA GLN A 498 -25.86 -11.36 -4.56
C GLN A 498 -25.91 -10.10 -3.68
N ASP A 499 -24.80 -9.38 -3.56
CA ASP A 499 -24.74 -8.14 -2.78
C ASP A 499 -25.56 -7.03 -3.43
N ALA A 500 -25.60 -6.95 -4.77
CA ALA A 500 -26.49 -6.03 -5.48
C ALA A 500 -27.96 -6.34 -5.16
N ALA A 501 -28.38 -7.61 -5.19
CA ALA A 501 -29.73 -8.01 -4.81
C ALA A 501 -30.05 -7.70 -3.34
N ARG A 502 -29.08 -7.83 -2.43
CA ARG A 502 -29.23 -7.46 -1.02
C ARG A 502 -29.41 -5.95 -0.85
N LEU A 503 -28.57 -5.15 -1.51
CA LEU A 503 -28.63 -3.69 -1.45
C LEU A 503 -29.94 -3.15 -2.03
N ASP A 504 -30.45 -3.74 -3.11
CA ASP A 504 -31.76 -3.38 -3.66
C ASP A 504 -32.89 -3.66 -2.66
N SER A 505 -32.81 -4.78 -1.92
CA SER A 505 -33.76 -5.09 -0.84
C SER A 505 -33.65 -4.10 0.32
N ASP A 506 -32.44 -3.79 0.77
CA ASP A 506 -32.19 -2.84 1.86
C ASP A 506 -32.67 -1.42 1.49
N LEU A 507 -32.48 -1.02 0.24
CA LEU A 507 -32.94 0.27 -0.29
C LEU A 507 -34.47 0.33 -0.35
N ALA A 508 -35.14 -0.76 -0.74
CA ALA A 508 -36.60 -0.85 -0.72
C ALA A 508 -37.15 -0.72 0.71
N ASP A 509 -36.54 -1.40 1.68
CA ASP A 509 -36.90 -1.31 3.09
C ASP A 509 -36.68 0.10 3.65
N LEU A 510 -35.59 0.75 3.26
CA LEU A 510 -35.28 2.12 3.68
C LEU A 510 -36.32 3.11 3.13
N HIS A 511 -36.72 2.98 1.87
CA HIS A 511 -37.80 3.78 1.29
C HIS A 511 -39.12 3.55 2.04
N MET A 512 -39.44 2.30 2.40
CA MET A 512 -40.66 1.99 3.14
C MET A 512 -40.64 2.62 4.55
N LYS A 513 -39.49 2.57 5.25
CA LYS A 513 -39.30 3.24 6.54
C LYS A 513 -39.42 4.75 6.41
N TYR A 514 -38.79 5.35 5.41
CA TYR A 514 -38.88 6.78 5.13
C TYR A 514 -40.32 7.22 4.90
N ASP A 515 -41.10 6.47 4.14
CA ASP A 515 -42.51 6.76 3.90
C ASP A 515 -43.36 6.66 5.17
N VAL A 516 -43.10 5.66 6.02
CA VAL A 516 -43.76 5.53 7.34
C VAL A 516 -43.42 6.73 8.23
N THR A 517 -42.14 7.07 8.38
CA THR A 517 -41.72 8.22 9.19
C THR A 517 -42.28 9.52 8.64
N LYS A 518 -42.33 9.69 7.32
CA LYS A 518 -42.96 10.86 6.68
C LYS A 518 -44.46 10.94 6.99
N GLN A 519 -45.17 9.81 6.97
CA GLN A 519 -46.57 9.76 7.37
C GLN A 519 -46.76 10.12 8.85
N GLU A 520 -45.89 9.62 9.74
CA GLU A 520 -45.91 9.94 11.17
C GLU A 520 -45.65 11.44 11.42
N ILE A 521 -44.65 12.02 10.76
CA ILE A 521 -44.35 13.46 10.85
C ILE A 521 -45.56 14.29 10.39
N ASN A 522 -46.17 13.93 9.25
CA ASN A 522 -47.36 14.63 8.76
C ASN A 522 -48.54 14.50 9.74
N PHE A 523 -48.69 13.33 10.36
CA PHE A 523 -49.70 13.12 11.39
C PHE A 523 -49.46 14.02 12.62
N PHE A 524 -48.23 14.08 13.13
CA PHE A 524 -47.88 14.96 14.27
C PHE A 524 -48.07 16.44 13.93
N GLN A 525 -47.70 16.88 12.72
CA GLN A 525 -47.92 18.25 12.27
C GLN A 525 -49.41 18.60 12.23
N SER A 526 -50.27 17.69 11.74
CA SER A 526 -51.72 17.89 11.77
C SER A 526 -52.25 17.97 13.20
N LYS A 527 -51.79 17.09 14.09
CA LYS A 527 -52.24 17.03 15.49
C LYS A 527 -51.84 18.28 16.27
N LEU A 528 -50.63 18.81 16.03
CA LEU A 528 -50.17 20.07 16.61
C LEU A 528 -51.00 21.26 16.12
N LYS A 529 -51.36 21.27 14.83
CA LYS A 529 -52.24 22.30 14.27
C LYS A 529 -53.62 22.27 14.94
N ASP A 530 -54.23 21.09 15.08
CA ASP A 530 -55.53 20.94 15.74
C ASP A 530 -55.48 21.36 17.21
N GLN A 531 -54.39 21.02 17.92
CA GLN A 531 -54.21 21.38 19.32
C GLN A 531 -54.03 22.90 19.47
N ARG A 532 -53.29 23.54 18.56
CA ARG A 532 -53.17 25.00 18.49
C ARG A 532 -54.52 25.66 18.27
N GLU A 533 -55.29 25.23 17.26
CA GLU A 533 -56.63 25.77 16.98
C GLU A 533 -57.62 25.56 18.14
N TRP A 534 -57.47 24.47 18.89
CA TRP A 534 -58.24 24.22 20.10
C TRP A 534 -57.84 25.18 21.23
N THR A 535 -56.54 25.38 21.49
CA THR A 535 -56.08 26.34 22.50
C THR A 535 -56.48 27.78 22.18
N GLU A 536 -56.43 28.17 20.90
CA GLU A 536 -56.87 29.50 20.45
C GLU A 536 -58.38 29.68 20.68
N ARG A 537 -59.20 28.63 20.47
CA ARG A 537 -60.63 28.64 20.83
C ARG A 537 -60.88 28.76 22.33
N CYS A 538 -60.20 27.97 23.16
CA CYS A 538 -60.36 28.06 24.61
C CYS A 538 -59.92 29.42 25.18
N LEU A 539 -58.85 30.01 24.64
CA LEU A 539 -58.43 31.36 25.01
C LEU A 539 -59.45 32.42 24.60
N ALA A 540 -60.06 32.28 23.42
CA ALA A 540 -61.14 33.17 23.00
C ALA A 540 -62.37 33.05 23.91
N GLU A 541 -62.79 31.84 24.25
CA GLU A 541 -63.90 31.58 25.16
C GLU A 541 -63.63 32.14 26.56
N SER A 542 -62.44 31.88 27.12
CA SER A 542 -62.00 32.43 28.40
C SER A 542 -61.94 33.96 28.39
N SER A 543 -61.46 34.57 27.29
CA SER A 543 -61.46 36.03 27.11
C SER A 543 -62.88 36.61 27.10
N THR A 544 -63.84 35.91 26.47
CA THR A 544 -65.25 36.34 26.48
C THR A 544 -65.91 36.18 27.84
N ALA A 545 -65.66 35.07 28.54
CA ALA A 545 -66.15 34.85 29.91
C ALA A 545 -65.58 35.88 30.89
N THR A 546 -64.30 36.22 30.77
CA THR A 546 -63.64 37.25 31.60
C THR A 546 -64.25 38.63 31.35
N ARG A 547 -64.55 38.96 30.08
CA ARG A 547 -65.24 40.22 29.74
C ARG A 547 -66.66 40.28 30.29
N ALA A 548 -67.40 39.17 30.27
CA ALA A 548 -68.73 39.09 30.88
C ALA A 548 -68.66 39.27 32.41
N ALA A 549 -67.73 38.58 33.09
CA ALA A 549 -67.52 38.74 34.53
C ALA A 549 -67.08 40.17 34.92
N ALA A 550 -66.27 40.83 34.07
CA ALA A 550 -65.89 42.22 34.29
C ALA A 550 -67.08 43.19 34.16
N LEU A 551 -67.99 42.95 33.22
CA LEU A 551 -69.22 43.73 33.08
C LEU A 551 -70.15 43.51 34.29
N ASP A 552 -70.35 42.27 34.73
CA ASP A 552 -71.15 41.96 35.92
C ASP A 552 -70.54 42.59 37.18
N SER A 553 -69.21 42.57 37.31
CA SER A 553 -68.50 43.26 38.39
C SER A 553 -68.69 44.78 38.34
N GLN A 554 -68.69 45.37 37.14
CA GLN A 554 -68.93 46.80 36.95
C GLN A 554 -70.38 47.18 37.27
N GLU A 555 -71.36 46.35 36.93
CA GLU A 555 -72.76 46.54 37.30
C GLU A 555 -72.98 46.37 38.81
N GLY A 556 -72.32 45.39 39.44
CA GLY A 556 -72.27 45.21 40.89
C GLY A 556 -71.63 46.40 41.60
N LEU A 557 -70.56 46.95 41.05
CA LEU A 557 -69.93 48.18 41.54
C LEU A 557 -70.89 49.38 41.42
N ALA A 558 -71.62 49.51 40.32
CA ALA A 558 -72.59 50.59 40.13
C ALA A 558 -73.77 50.49 41.12
N ALA A 559 -74.26 49.26 41.38
CA ALA A 559 -75.32 49.00 42.34
C ALA A 559 -74.86 49.28 43.79
N THR A 560 -73.68 48.81 44.17
CA THR A 560 -73.08 49.09 45.49
C THR A 560 -72.77 50.57 45.67
N THR A 561 -72.33 51.26 44.62
CA THR A 561 -72.10 52.73 44.66
C THR A 561 -73.42 53.49 44.88
N LYS A 562 -74.53 53.04 44.28
CA LYS A 562 -75.86 53.61 44.55
C LYS A 562 -76.32 53.37 45.99
N MET A 563 -76.09 52.18 46.55
CA MET A 563 -76.36 51.91 47.98
C MET A 563 -75.47 52.75 48.90
N LEU A 564 -74.19 52.92 48.54
CA LEU A 564 -73.25 53.77 49.27
C LEU A 564 -73.68 55.24 49.28
N HIS A 565 -74.24 55.75 48.18
CA HIS A 565 -74.81 57.10 48.14
C HIS A 565 -76.03 57.24 49.05
N ALA A 566 -76.93 56.25 49.07
CA ALA A 566 -78.07 56.26 50.00
C ALA A 566 -77.62 56.22 51.48
N LEU A 567 -76.63 55.39 51.82
CA LEU A 567 -76.07 55.31 53.17
C LEU A 567 -75.24 56.55 53.55
N ARG A 568 -74.61 57.19 52.57
CA ARG A 568 -73.86 58.44 52.77
C ARG A 568 -74.79 59.59 53.11
N ASP A 569 -75.97 59.66 52.50
CA ASP A 569 -76.97 60.69 52.82
C ASP A 569 -77.54 60.52 54.24
N ASP A 570 -77.76 59.28 54.68
CA ASP A 570 -78.14 58.97 56.06
C ASP A 570 -77.01 59.30 57.07
N ALA A 571 -75.76 59.01 56.71
CA ALA A 571 -74.58 59.28 57.54
C ALA A 571 -74.22 60.78 57.66
N VAL A 572 -74.54 61.61 56.66
CA VAL A 572 -74.33 63.07 56.72
C VAL A 572 -75.26 63.70 57.76
N SER A 573 -76.50 63.23 57.89
CA SER A 573 -77.43 63.69 58.94
C SER A 573 -76.95 63.35 60.36
N PHE A 574 -76.15 62.29 60.50
CA PHE A 574 -75.57 61.84 61.77
C PHE A 574 -74.24 62.55 62.09
N ARG A 575 -73.40 62.82 61.08
CA ARG A 575 -72.09 63.49 61.22
C ARG A 575 -72.20 64.95 61.66
N GLU A 576 -73.22 65.69 61.25
CA GLU A 576 -73.41 67.08 61.70
C GLU A 576 -73.59 67.21 63.23
N LYS A 577 -74.05 66.14 63.91
CA LYS A 577 -74.19 66.11 65.37
C LYS A 577 -72.92 65.72 66.12
N MET A 578 -72.08 64.86 65.54
CA MET A 578 -70.86 64.34 66.19
C MET A 578 -69.58 65.15 65.89
N ALA A 579 -69.56 65.93 64.80
CA ALA A 579 -68.39 66.74 64.40
C ALA A 579 -67.99 67.83 65.41
N LYS A 580 -68.90 68.25 66.31
CA LYS A 580 -68.58 69.23 67.37
C LYS A 580 -67.69 68.67 68.50
N TYR A 581 -67.64 67.35 68.70
CA TYR A 581 -66.94 66.75 69.84
C TYR A 581 -65.57 66.14 69.51
N ILE A 582 -65.30 65.80 68.24
CA ILE A 582 -64.07 65.10 67.85
C ILE A 582 -62.95 66.08 67.44
N SER A 583 -63.30 67.30 67.02
CA SER A 583 -62.33 68.34 66.64
C SER A 583 -61.39 68.79 67.78
N ILE A 584 -61.69 68.44 69.03
CA ILE A 584 -60.89 68.85 70.20
C ILE A 584 -59.80 67.81 70.55
N LEU A 585 -59.89 66.57 70.03
CA LEU A 585 -59.03 65.45 70.48
C LEU A 585 -57.95 65.00 69.47
N GLN A 586 -57.96 65.46 68.22
CA GLN A 586 -57.04 64.94 67.19
C GLN A 586 -55.75 65.74 66.96
N HIS A 587 -55.56 66.91 67.58
CA HIS A 587 -54.39 67.75 67.26
C HIS A 587 -53.06 67.29 67.90
N SER A 588 -53.04 66.18 68.66
CA SER A 588 -51.87 65.73 69.44
C SER A 588 -51.22 64.42 68.95
N SER A 589 -51.81 63.69 68.00
CA SER A 589 -51.33 62.34 67.63
C SER A 589 -50.55 62.26 66.31
N ASP A 590 -50.65 63.26 65.44
CA ASP A 590 -50.13 63.16 64.07
C ASP A 590 -48.62 63.42 63.97
N GLN A 591 -47.99 64.01 64.99
CA GLN A 591 -46.59 64.48 64.91
C GLN A 591 -45.53 63.40 65.15
N GLN A 592 -45.90 62.18 65.58
CA GLN A 592 -44.94 61.08 65.83
C GLN A 592 -44.94 59.99 64.74
N GLY A 593 -45.97 59.93 63.87
CA GLY A 593 -46.05 58.95 62.79
C GLY A 593 -45.14 59.26 61.59
N GLU A 594 -44.90 60.55 61.30
CA GLU A 594 -44.13 60.97 60.13
C GLU A 594 -42.62 60.66 60.23
N ALA A 595 -42.06 60.69 61.45
CA ALA A 595 -40.64 60.43 61.67
C ALA A 595 -40.28 58.94 61.45
N ILE A 596 -41.13 58.01 61.89
CA ILE A 596 -40.91 56.57 61.74
C ILE A 596 -41.02 56.14 60.27
N ASN A 597 -42.01 56.67 59.56
CA ASN A 597 -42.24 56.35 58.15
C ASN A 597 -41.07 56.82 57.26
N SER A 598 -40.45 57.95 57.60
CA SER A 598 -39.28 58.48 56.86
C SER A 598 -38.03 57.61 56.97
N LEU A 599 -37.82 56.94 58.11
CA LEU A 599 -36.67 56.05 58.34
C LEU A 599 -36.86 54.67 57.68
N GLU A 600 -38.09 54.16 57.64
CA GLU A 600 -38.40 52.91 56.93
C GLU A 600 -38.23 53.05 55.41
N ILE A 601 -38.66 54.17 54.81
CA ILE A 601 -38.49 54.44 53.38
C ILE A 601 -37.00 54.48 52.99
N ASN A 602 -36.16 55.11 53.81
CA ASN A 602 -34.71 55.19 53.53
C ASN A 602 -34.02 53.81 53.65
N ARG A 603 -34.47 52.94 54.56
CA ARG A 603 -33.94 51.59 54.70
C ARG A 603 -34.28 50.71 53.49
N THR A 604 -35.50 50.80 52.98
CA THR A 604 -35.94 50.03 51.81
C THR A 604 -35.22 50.48 50.55
N ARG A 605 -34.98 51.80 50.42
CA ARG A 605 -34.19 52.37 49.33
C ARG A 605 -32.74 51.89 49.33
N MET A 606 -32.05 51.91 50.48
CA MET A 606 -30.67 51.42 50.55
C MET A 606 -30.53 49.93 50.23
N ARG A 607 -31.53 49.10 50.57
CA ARG A 607 -31.55 47.68 50.16
C ARG A 607 -31.72 47.53 48.66
N ALA A 608 -32.65 48.27 48.05
CA ALA A 608 -32.87 48.22 46.60
C ALA A 608 -31.62 48.69 45.82
N GLU A 609 -30.91 49.71 46.30
CA GLU A 609 -29.66 50.19 45.71
C GLU A 609 -28.51 49.17 45.87
N LEU A 610 -28.44 48.44 47.00
CA LEU A 610 -27.45 47.39 47.20
C LEU A 610 -27.72 46.14 46.34
N ASP A 611 -28.99 45.73 46.21
CA ASP A 611 -29.40 44.60 45.38
C ASP A 611 -29.16 44.89 43.88
N ALA A 612 -29.40 46.13 43.44
CA ALA A 612 -29.07 46.58 42.09
C ALA A 612 -27.55 46.49 41.81
N LEU A 613 -26.72 46.93 42.77
CA LEU A 613 -25.26 46.90 42.61
C LEU A 613 -24.70 45.46 42.60
N VAL A 614 -25.32 44.54 43.35
CA VAL A 614 -24.99 43.10 43.31
C VAL A 614 -25.43 42.47 41.98
N ALA A 615 -26.60 42.85 41.45
CA ALA A 615 -27.07 42.40 40.14
C ALA A 615 -26.14 42.89 39.01
N ASP A 616 -25.73 44.16 39.06
CA ASP A 616 -24.79 44.75 38.08
C ASP A 616 -23.40 44.09 38.15
N HIS A 617 -22.88 43.82 39.36
CA HIS A 617 -21.61 43.09 39.50
C HIS A 617 -21.71 41.67 38.96
N LYS A 618 -22.85 40.99 39.17
CA LYS A 618 -23.09 39.63 38.65
C LYS A 618 -23.17 39.64 37.12
N ALA A 619 -23.89 40.61 36.54
CA ALA A 619 -23.96 40.79 35.09
C ALA A 619 -22.58 41.09 34.49
N TYR A 620 -21.80 41.97 35.12
CA TYR A 620 -20.42 42.27 34.68
C TYR A 620 -19.50 41.04 34.73
N THR A 621 -19.59 40.21 35.77
CA THR A 621 -18.80 38.96 35.83
C THR A 621 -19.22 37.96 34.77
N THR A 622 -20.54 37.85 34.49
CA THR A 622 -21.03 36.98 33.42
C THR A 622 -20.59 37.48 32.04
N ASP A 623 -20.64 38.79 31.78
CA ASP A 623 -20.16 39.38 30.53
C ASP A 623 -18.63 39.19 30.35
N MET A 624 -17.85 39.22 31.43
CA MET A 624 -16.41 38.95 31.39
C MET A 624 -16.11 37.48 31.12
N ASP A 625 -16.88 36.55 31.70
CA ASP A 625 -16.77 35.11 31.43
C ASP A 625 -17.19 34.79 29.98
N ASP A 626 -18.29 35.37 29.51
CA ASP A 626 -18.76 35.24 28.13
C ASP A 626 -17.75 35.83 27.13
N TRP A 627 -17.11 36.95 27.47
CA TRP A 627 -16.04 37.53 26.65
C TRP A 627 -14.79 36.66 26.66
N ALA A 628 -14.40 36.10 27.81
CA ALA A 628 -13.27 35.18 27.90
C ALA A 628 -13.52 33.89 27.09
N ASP A 629 -14.75 33.39 27.10
CA ASP A 629 -15.16 32.25 26.27
C ASP A 629 -15.21 32.61 24.79
N ASP A 630 -15.71 33.79 24.41
CA ASP A 630 -15.71 34.24 23.01
C ASP A 630 -14.28 34.48 22.49
N VAL A 631 -13.38 35.02 23.31
CA VAL A 631 -11.95 35.14 22.99
C VAL A 631 -11.31 33.76 22.87
N ARG A 632 -11.58 32.83 23.79
CA ARG A 632 -11.08 31.45 23.73
C ARG A 632 -11.54 30.76 22.44
N VAL A 633 -12.82 30.86 22.11
CA VAL A 633 -13.41 30.30 20.89
C VAL A 633 -12.78 30.93 19.64
N LYS A 634 -12.57 32.26 19.61
CA LYS A 634 -11.92 32.94 18.48
C LYS A 634 -10.44 32.58 18.33
N VAL A 635 -9.71 32.45 19.43
CA VAL A 635 -8.31 32.03 19.44
C VAL A 635 -8.19 30.57 19.00
N GLU A 636 -9.03 29.68 19.51
CA GLU A 636 -9.10 28.29 19.02
C GLU A 636 -9.47 28.22 17.54
N ARG A 637 -10.40 29.05 17.06
CA ARG A 637 -10.74 29.16 15.63
C ARG A 637 -9.54 29.59 14.80
N LEU A 638 -8.76 30.58 15.25
CA LEU A 638 -7.54 31.03 14.58
C LEU A 638 -6.47 29.92 14.53
N PHE A 639 -6.21 29.25 15.65
CA PHE A 639 -5.27 28.13 15.68
C PHE A 639 -5.72 26.99 14.75
N ARG A 640 -7.01 26.63 14.76
CA ARG A 640 -7.57 25.60 13.88
C ARG A 640 -7.53 25.99 12.39
N ALA A 641 -7.71 27.27 12.06
CA ALA A 641 -7.59 27.77 10.69
C ALA A 641 -6.13 27.76 10.18
N MET A 642 -5.15 27.83 11.10
CA MET A 642 -3.73 27.72 10.77
C MET A 642 -3.22 26.27 10.75
N GLU A 643 -4.01 25.30 11.22
CA GLU A 643 -3.60 23.90 11.16
C GLU A 643 -3.60 23.40 9.71
N PRO A 644 -2.57 22.62 9.31
CA PRO A 644 -2.46 22.13 7.95
C PRO A 644 -3.64 21.21 7.63
N THR A 645 -4.12 21.29 6.39
CA THR A 645 -5.20 20.45 5.87
C THR A 645 -4.71 19.07 5.44
N GLN A 646 -3.38 18.92 5.35
CA GLN A 646 -2.68 17.78 4.80
C GLN A 646 -1.48 17.45 5.67
N VAL A 647 -1.24 16.17 5.90
CA VAL A 647 -0.05 15.63 6.56
C VAL A 647 0.59 14.61 5.62
N GLU A 648 1.91 14.75 5.42
CA GLU A 648 2.71 13.80 4.67
C GLU A 648 3.66 13.05 5.62
N TRP A 649 3.62 11.72 5.54
CA TRP A 649 4.54 10.83 6.22
C TRP A 649 5.40 10.10 5.19
N ARG A 650 6.71 10.39 5.19
CA ARG A 650 7.66 9.77 4.26
C ARG A 650 8.30 8.53 4.90
N ILE A 651 8.03 7.36 4.34
CA ILE A 651 8.62 6.10 4.80
C ILE A 651 9.95 5.90 4.09
N GLU A 652 11.05 6.26 4.74
CA GLU A 652 12.40 6.07 4.18
C GLU A 652 12.76 4.59 4.07
N LYS A 653 13.51 4.23 3.01
CA LYS A 653 13.98 2.87 2.71
C LYS A 653 12.83 1.85 2.66
N ALA A 654 11.73 2.21 2.00
CA ALA A 654 10.49 1.44 2.02
C ALA A 654 10.67 0.01 1.49
N VAL A 655 11.44 -0.17 0.41
CA VAL A 655 11.74 -1.49 -0.18
C VAL A 655 12.54 -2.38 0.78
N GLN A 656 13.51 -1.80 1.49
CA GLN A 656 14.29 -2.54 2.48
C GLN A 656 13.41 -2.95 3.67
N LYS A 657 12.62 -1.99 4.20
CA LYS A 657 11.69 -2.26 5.30
C LYS A 657 10.63 -3.30 4.92
N ALA A 658 10.15 -3.32 3.69
CA ALA A 658 9.22 -4.33 3.22
C ALA A 658 9.84 -5.73 3.19
N LYS A 659 11.11 -5.87 2.80
CA LYS A 659 11.83 -7.15 2.87
C LYS A 659 12.03 -7.64 4.30
N GLU A 660 12.22 -6.72 5.24
CA GLU A 660 12.44 -7.02 6.67
C GLU A 660 11.12 -7.29 7.42
N LEU A 661 10.02 -6.61 7.04
CA LEU A 661 8.74 -6.67 7.71
C LEU A 661 7.79 -7.64 7.00
N ARG A 662 7.66 -8.84 7.54
CA ARG A 662 6.64 -9.82 7.10
C ARG A 662 5.31 -9.56 7.80
N LYS A 663 4.19 -10.00 7.19
CA LYS A 663 2.86 -9.98 7.84
C LYS A 663 2.95 -10.62 9.24
N PRO A 664 2.43 -9.99 10.31
CA PRO A 664 1.63 -8.76 10.37
C PRO A 664 2.38 -7.52 10.88
N LEU A 665 3.70 -7.42 10.66
CA LEU A 665 4.48 -6.28 11.17
C LEU A 665 4.21 -5.01 10.36
N ALA A 666 4.17 -3.86 11.04
CA ALA A 666 3.97 -2.54 10.43
C ALA A 666 5.06 -1.55 10.83
N VAL A 667 5.26 -0.56 9.96
CA VAL A 667 5.93 0.70 10.32
C VAL A 667 4.87 1.64 10.89
N LYS A 668 5.16 2.32 12.00
CA LYS A 668 4.25 3.32 12.58
C LYS A 668 4.74 4.73 12.27
N SER A 669 3.83 5.64 11.96
CA SER A 669 4.12 7.07 11.90
C SER A 669 4.25 7.65 13.31
N PRO A 670 4.96 8.77 13.48
CA PRO A 670 4.76 9.64 14.63
C PRO A 670 3.29 10.07 14.73
N THR A 671 2.84 10.40 15.95
CA THR A 671 1.53 11.02 16.15
C THR A 671 1.50 12.42 15.55
N PHE A 672 0.43 12.77 14.84
CA PHE A 672 0.24 14.07 14.21
C PHE A 672 -1.12 14.68 14.57
N GLY A 673 -1.22 15.99 14.35
CA GLY A 673 -2.47 16.75 14.43
C GLY A 673 -2.83 17.32 13.06
N ILE A 674 -4.11 17.24 12.69
CA ILE A 674 -4.61 17.71 11.39
C ILE A 674 -6.04 18.23 11.55
N ARG A 675 -6.31 19.49 11.16
CA ARG A 675 -7.65 20.13 11.23
C ARG A 675 -8.39 19.96 12.56
N GLY A 676 -7.71 20.11 13.69
CA GLY A 676 -8.27 20.02 15.04
C GLY A 676 -8.32 18.59 15.58
N ILE A 677 -8.03 17.59 14.75
CA ILE A 677 -7.90 16.20 15.18
C ILE A 677 -6.52 16.03 15.80
N ARG A 678 -6.48 15.58 17.05
CA ARG A 678 -5.23 15.32 17.78
C ARG A 678 -4.97 13.82 17.85
N GLU A 679 -3.71 13.43 18.05
CA GLU A 679 -3.30 12.03 18.30
C GLU A 679 -3.60 11.06 17.13
N GLY A 680 -3.70 11.59 15.90
CA GLY A 680 -3.78 10.76 14.70
C GLY A 680 -2.45 10.05 14.44
N HIS A 681 -2.47 8.82 13.99
CA HIS A 681 -1.27 8.13 13.49
C HIS A 681 -1.62 7.11 12.40
N LEU A 682 -0.62 6.75 11.60
CA LEU A 682 -0.72 5.81 10.50
C LEU A 682 0.15 4.60 10.79
N GLU A 683 -0.32 3.41 10.40
CA GLU A 683 0.47 2.20 10.36
C GLU A 683 0.51 1.67 8.93
N PHE A 684 1.70 1.41 8.41
CA PHE A 684 1.89 0.87 7.06
C PHE A 684 2.36 -0.58 7.14
N PHE A 685 1.57 -1.47 6.53
CA PHE A 685 1.83 -2.90 6.40
C PHE A 685 2.15 -3.20 4.92
N PRO A 686 3.44 -3.36 4.55
CA PRO A 686 3.85 -3.55 3.16
C PRO A 686 3.21 -4.79 2.51
N ASP A 687 3.11 -5.88 3.27
CA ASP A 687 2.46 -7.11 2.83
C ASP A 687 1.00 -7.23 3.29
N GLY A 688 0.48 -6.22 4.00
CA GLY A 688 -0.81 -6.24 4.70
C GLY A 688 -0.74 -6.85 6.12
N HIS A 689 -1.80 -6.70 6.91
CA HIS A 689 -2.01 -7.40 8.19
C HIS A 689 -2.75 -8.73 7.98
N ASN A 690 -3.03 -9.46 9.07
CA ASN A 690 -3.68 -10.78 9.06
C ASN A 690 -5.07 -10.82 8.41
N MET A 691 -5.72 -9.66 8.29
CA MET A 691 -7.06 -9.52 7.72
C MET A 691 -7.02 -8.83 6.34
N SER A 692 -5.84 -8.45 5.86
CA SER A 692 -5.68 -7.82 4.56
C SER A 692 -5.74 -8.86 3.45
N PRO A 693 -6.34 -8.52 2.28
CA PRO A 693 -6.25 -9.35 1.08
C PRO A 693 -4.80 -9.71 0.74
N GLU A 694 -4.60 -10.92 0.21
CA GLU A 694 -3.27 -11.39 -0.19
C GLU A 694 -2.71 -10.52 -1.33
N GLY A 695 -1.40 -10.21 -1.27
CA GLY A 695 -0.74 -9.35 -2.25
C GLY A 695 -1.08 -7.85 -2.17
N LYS A 696 -1.85 -7.40 -1.16
CA LYS A 696 -2.14 -5.97 -0.97
C LYS A 696 -1.44 -5.42 0.27
N ALA A 697 -0.85 -4.24 0.12
CA ALA A 697 -0.42 -3.44 1.26
C ALA A 697 -1.62 -2.86 1.98
N CYS A 698 -1.47 -2.56 3.27
CA CYS A 698 -2.48 -1.89 4.06
C CYS A 698 -1.89 -0.64 4.73
N VAL A 699 -2.57 0.50 4.58
CA VAL A 699 -2.39 1.66 5.45
C VAL A 699 -3.56 1.69 6.42
N ARG A 700 -3.26 1.60 7.72
CA ARG A 700 -4.24 1.71 8.79
C ARG A 700 -4.15 3.11 9.39
N LEU A 701 -5.26 3.84 9.36
CA LEU A 701 -5.40 5.16 9.94
C LEU A 701 -6.08 5.07 11.30
N PHE A 702 -5.38 5.49 12.35
CA PHE A 702 -5.93 5.66 13.69
C PHE A 702 -6.31 7.12 13.91
N LEU A 703 -7.57 7.33 14.27
CA LEU A 703 -8.10 8.63 14.65
C LEU A 703 -8.82 8.50 16.00
N PRO A 704 -8.97 9.60 16.75
CA PRO A 704 -9.75 9.62 17.98
C PRO A 704 -11.19 9.12 17.78
N PRO A 705 -11.82 8.51 18.79
CA PRO A 705 -13.21 8.02 18.73
C PRO A 705 -14.23 9.08 18.29
N GLN A 706 -13.98 10.34 18.67
CA GLN A 706 -14.84 11.49 18.39
C GLN A 706 -14.62 12.11 17.01
N ALA A 707 -13.67 11.62 16.20
CA ALA A 707 -13.38 12.21 14.89
C ALA A 707 -14.53 11.95 13.89
N HIS A 708 -15.10 13.01 13.32
CA HIS A 708 -16.12 12.97 12.28
C HIS A 708 -15.60 13.68 11.03
N ILE A 709 -14.95 12.97 10.12
CA ILE A 709 -14.24 13.61 9.01
C ILE A 709 -14.47 12.91 7.68
N ARG A 710 -14.46 13.70 6.60
CA ARG A 710 -14.21 13.23 5.25
C ARG A 710 -12.75 13.47 4.92
N TYR A 711 -12.05 12.41 4.56
CA TYR A 711 -10.61 12.45 4.31
C TYR A 711 -10.27 11.66 3.05
N GLN A 712 -9.09 11.90 2.52
CA GLN A 712 -8.51 11.12 1.45
C GLN A 712 -7.06 10.81 1.81
N CYS A 713 -6.64 9.58 1.56
CA CYS A 713 -5.26 9.16 1.76
C CYS A 713 -4.66 8.75 0.41
N TRP A 714 -3.39 9.08 0.22
CA TRP A 714 -2.58 8.65 -0.92
C TRP A 714 -1.34 7.92 -0.42
N VAL A 715 -0.89 6.96 -1.23
CA VAL A 715 0.42 6.33 -1.11
C VAL A 715 1.11 6.51 -2.45
N GLY A 716 2.10 7.40 -2.49
CA GLY A 716 2.60 7.99 -3.73
C GLY A 716 1.48 8.62 -4.55
N LYS A 717 1.20 8.06 -5.73
CA LYS A 717 0.16 8.53 -6.66
C LYS A 717 -1.15 7.75 -6.53
N SER A 718 -1.14 6.63 -5.81
CA SER A 718 -2.32 5.76 -5.66
C SER A 718 -3.22 6.23 -4.52
N SER A 719 -4.54 6.17 -4.72
CA SER A 719 -5.55 6.51 -3.70
C SER A 719 -6.81 5.67 -3.89
N GLU A 720 -7.46 5.27 -2.80
CA GLU A 720 -8.79 4.63 -2.82
C GLU A 720 -9.95 5.65 -2.91
N GLY A 721 -9.64 6.92 -3.12
CA GLY A 721 -10.62 8.00 -3.16
C GLY A 721 -11.01 8.51 -1.76
N PRO A 722 -11.95 9.47 -1.69
CA PRO A 722 -12.38 10.07 -0.44
C PRO A 722 -13.25 9.10 0.38
N ARG A 723 -12.95 9.00 1.67
CA ARG A 723 -13.71 8.22 2.66
C ARG A 723 -14.25 9.12 3.76
N GLU A 724 -15.31 8.65 4.40
CA GLU A 724 -15.94 9.32 5.53
C GLU A 724 -15.83 8.42 6.76
N ARG A 725 -15.45 9.02 7.90
CA ARG A 725 -15.41 8.36 9.20
C ARG A 725 -16.41 9.04 10.11
N THR A 726 -17.32 8.26 10.68
CA THR A 726 -18.33 8.75 11.61
C THR A 726 -17.95 8.43 13.07
N PRO A 727 -18.39 9.25 14.05
CA PRO A 727 -18.17 8.96 15.46
C PRO A 727 -18.78 7.62 15.85
N GLY A 728 -18.00 6.78 16.54
CA GLY A 728 -18.42 5.44 16.95
C GLY A 728 -18.07 4.32 15.97
N ASP A 729 -17.54 4.64 14.79
CA ASP A 729 -16.88 3.64 13.94
C ASP A 729 -15.61 3.09 14.62
N ASN A 730 -15.08 1.99 14.07
CA ASN A 730 -13.85 1.39 14.53
C ASN A 730 -12.72 2.43 14.67
N LEU A 731 -11.92 2.28 15.73
CA LEU A 731 -10.81 3.19 16.06
C LEU A 731 -9.80 3.35 14.91
N SER A 732 -9.74 2.35 14.04
CA SER A 732 -8.87 2.29 12.88
C SER A 732 -9.65 2.10 11.57
N VAL A 733 -9.19 2.75 10.50
CA VAL A 733 -9.69 2.51 9.14
C VAL A 733 -8.58 1.96 8.27
N ASP A 734 -8.83 0.83 7.60
CA ASP A 734 -7.86 0.15 6.75
C ASP A 734 -8.05 0.54 5.29
N MET A 735 -6.94 0.86 4.63
CA MET A 735 -6.88 1.23 3.23
C MET A 735 -5.97 0.26 2.49
N TYR A 736 -6.49 -0.40 1.46
CA TYR A 736 -5.77 -1.44 0.76
C TYR A 736 -5.22 -0.93 -0.57
N LEU A 737 -3.94 -1.18 -0.82
CA LEU A 737 -3.24 -0.63 -1.97
C LEU A 737 -2.61 -1.77 -2.76
N THR A 738 -2.78 -1.73 -4.07
CA THR A 738 -2.01 -2.55 -5.01
C THR A 738 -0.81 -1.75 -5.51
N ASP A 739 0.24 -2.46 -5.93
CA ASP A 739 1.35 -1.89 -6.68
C ASP A 739 2.05 -0.72 -5.94
N TRP A 740 2.07 -0.77 -4.60
CA TRP A 740 2.69 0.28 -3.79
C TRP A 740 4.20 0.36 -4.03
N GLU A 741 4.83 -0.72 -4.48
CA GLU A 741 6.24 -0.76 -4.86
C GLU A 741 6.56 0.17 -6.03
N GLU A 742 5.61 0.38 -6.96
CA GLU A 742 5.74 1.34 -8.06
C GLU A 742 5.62 2.80 -7.58
N GLN A 743 5.18 2.99 -6.34
CA GLN A 743 5.01 4.31 -5.71
C GLN A 743 6.25 4.76 -4.93
N VAL A 744 7.32 3.96 -4.93
CA VAL A 744 8.61 4.29 -4.33
C VAL A 744 9.28 5.39 -5.16
N THR A 745 9.64 6.50 -4.53
CA THR A 745 10.37 7.61 -5.15
C THR A 745 11.84 7.25 -5.38
N ASP A 746 12.54 8.00 -6.24
CA ASP A 746 13.95 7.74 -6.60
C ASP A 746 14.91 7.69 -5.39
N ASP A 747 14.55 8.33 -4.28
CA ASP A 747 15.28 8.29 -3.01
C ASP A 747 14.97 7.05 -2.14
N GLY A 748 14.16 6.11 -2.65
CA GLY A 748 13.76 4.89 -1.96
C GLY A 748 12.71 5.10 -0.87
N ALA A 749 12.08 6.27 -0.80
CA ALA A 749 10.99 6.56 0.13
C ALA A 749 9.61 6.28 -0.50
N VAL A 750 8.59 6.08 0.34
CA VAL A 750 7.18 6.06 -0.09
C VAL A 750 6.44 7.12 0.72
N PRO A 751 5.90 8.17 0.08
CA PRO A 751 5.12 9.18 0.79
C PRO A 751 3.68 8.69 1.01
N VAL A 752 3.24 8.72 2.26
CA VAL A 752 1.84 8.49 2.66
C VAL A 752 1.25 9.83 3.03
N VAL A 753 0.27 10.29 2.27
CA VAL A 753 -0.34 11.61 2.44
C VAL A 753 -1.76 11.43 2.93
N LEU A 754 -2.14 12.13 4.00
CA LEU A 754 -3.51 12.21 4.49
C LEU A 754 -4.00 13.65 4.36
N GLU A 755 -5.13 13.86 3.69
CA GLU A 755 -5.80 15.16 3.59
C GLU A 755 -7.21 15.08 4.18
N VAL A 756 -7.54 16.03 5.05
CA VAL A 756 -8.89 16.19 5.58
C VAL A 756 -9.66 17.15 4.68
N LEU A 757 -10.55 16.58 3.87
CA LEU A 757 -11.40 17.31 2.93
C LEU A 757 -12.50 18.08 3.67
N ARG A 758 -13.08 17.49 4.72
CA ARG A 758 -14.10 18.11 5.57
C ARG A 758 -14.04 17.56 6.99
N ASP A 759 -14.18 18.44 7.97
CA ASP A 759 -14.43 18.07 9.36
C ASP A 759 -15.89 18.38 9.69
N TYR A 760 -16.68 17.36 9.98
CA TYR A 760 -18.11 17.48 10.28
C TYR A 760 -18.38 17.81 11.75
N ASN A 761 -17.40 17.66 12.63
CA ASN A 761 -17.50 18.20 13.99
C ASN A 761 -17.42 19.72 14.00
N ASN A 762 -17.01 20.31 12.87
CA ASN A 762 -16.77 21.73 12.72
C ASN A 762 -17.46 22.22 11.44
N ASP A 763 -18.78 22.33 11.50
CA ASP A 763 -19.65 22.68 10.36
C ASP A 763 -19.53 24.17 9.92
N ASP A 764 -18.41 24.81 10.27
CA ASP A 764 -18.13 26.20 9.94
C ASP A 764 -17.66 26.30 8.47
N SER A 765 -18.64 26.29 7.58
CA SER A 765 -18.50 26.45 6.13
C SER A 765 -17.71 27.70 5.71
N SER A 766 -17.49 28.65 6.62
CA SER A 766 -16.74 29.89 6.39
C SER A 766 -15.22 29.70 6.18
N LEU A 767 -14.64 28.58 6.59
CA LEU A 767 -13.20 28.29 6.48
C LEU A 767 -12.79 27.52 5.21
N SER A 768 -13.73 27.27 4.29
CA SER A 768 -13.49 26.54 3.04
C SER A 768 -12.80 27.34 1.92
N ARG A 769 -12.33 28.56 2.19
CA ARG A 769 -11.54 29.33 1.20
C ARG A 769 -10.08 28.89 1.24
N GLU A 770 -9.68 28.19 0.18
CA GLU A 770 -8.30 27.88 -0.20
C GLU A 770 -7.42 29.16 -0.12
N ILE A 771 -6.65 29.30 0.96
CA ILE A 771 -5.62 30.36 1.05
C ILE A 771 -4.40 29.84 0.29
N ARG A 772 -4.27 30.21 -0.99
CA ARG A 772 -3.01 30.02 -1.72
C ARG A 772 -2.00 31.05 -1.22
N VAL A 773 -1.13 30.61 -0.32
CA VAL A 773 0.10 31.34 0.02
C VAL A 773 1.12 31.01 -1.07
N ASN A 774 1.28 31.90 -2.05
CA ASN A 774 2.41 31.82 -2.97
C ASN A 774 3.68 32.20 -2.19
N SER A 775 4.61 31.27 -2.08
CA SER A 775 5.95 31.51 -1.51
C SER A 775 6.74 32.46 -2.41
N ALA A 776 7.39 33.45 -1.80
CA ALA A 776 8.52 34.18 -2.36
C ALA A 776 9.81 33.36 -2.20
#